data_AF-A0A4T0IGV5-F1
#
_entry.id   AF-A0A4T0IGV5-F1
#
_cell.length_a   1.000
_cell.length_b   1.000
_cell.length_c   1.000
_cell.angle_alpha   90.00
_cell.angle_beta   90.00
_cell.angle_gamma   90.00
#
_symmetry.space_group_name_H-M   'P 1'
#
loop_
_entity.id
_entity.type
_entity.pdbx_description
1 polymer ?
#
loop_
_entity_poly.entity_id
_entity_poly.type
_entity_poly.pdbx_seq_one_letter_code
_entity_poly.pdbx_strand_id
1 'polypeptide(L)'
;MANRPGFSRLVKAFCDKWLGQVEEQKEIDLLFAKASLAAFSANQSTCEDSLEMTYQCNRLCHFFIIFSLLPALSLASDPRVVKTEAAGSKLATIPDPPSSNPRTPLHDTYAIGSTTWNAVRFSKATQVMAVIITYIQDRLRVHHNAAYRKIFIAVYNPGLVTTIIDKSQDSAAWLFTAPINFIFNTLAIDTERGMRPGLYLASTPAEVLPLGCYWNENGEVEYVNNQHEDEESRSVGVDDEIQGIHPQSIFAHSNAAERIWGNVTNPLGILGGEGAATLSGVNTDSANQTVGVAFSESSYYATRSSDMSIGLNGEVDGSLRVELNGTNGTQKQWTADDLHLRGAYRYVTLFMATPGTVEVSGLSNHFTAAPQVDEDKLREYSGYFYSDDTLLNRIWYAAAYTNQLSTIGAGTSRNTTTTPTSNWNNSELIAPLSPSDSVSAEGMLPYAGPPLLKGPQSYTYHLWTLSATYAYWKHSGDDDFVKGLWDVFSRGVDLALEDVERGANKTGLLDVPESASSSWGRSPTARHDLTANANLYHALECAGKLARALNRTDEAMQWEEHIEPLSSAINTHLWDEEMGLYMDNDTEAGVADADRAQTVSLALKQRWNDHGAVSPEGLSAISPFVSGLEVSAHVQAGNISNALELIRLEWGYMLSAFSNSTLIEGFYHDGTLHYPFYGSLDSYISHAHARSTTPLATLTQEVAGLRIGDNLTRWEYAPQNTDLEFVETGFAVQGGEIRARMRGGGGVVAYE
;
A
#
# COMPACT_ATOMS: atom_id res chain seq x y z
N MET A 1 -2.54 40.59 -8.73
CA MET A 1 -3.65 40.23 -9.66
C MET A 1 -4.90 39.82 -8.85
N ALA A 2 -5.50 40.73 -8.09
CA ALA A 2 -6.29 40.36 -6.91
C ALA A 2 -7.82 40.26 -7.13
N ASN A 3 -8.32 39.81 -8.29
CA ASN A 3 -9.76 39.82 -8.57
C ASN A 3 -10.27 38.76 -9.57
N ARG A 4 -9.62 37.58 -9.63
CA ARG A 4 -10.16 36.41 -10.35
C ARG A 4 -10.53 35.32 -9.34
N PRO A 5 -11.76 34.77 -9.34
CA PRO A 5 -12.06 33.58 -8.55
C PRO A 5 -11.17 32.43 -9.01
N GLY A 6 -10.69 31.62 -8.06
CA GLY A 6 -9.84 30.45 -8.37
C GLY A 6 -10.52 29.53 -9.38
N PHE A 7 -9.74 28.99 -10.32
CA PHE A 7 -10.25 28.30 -11.51
C PHE A 7 -11.17 27.09 -11.17
N SER A 8 -10.88 26.40 -10.06
CA SER A 8 -11.71 25.34 -9.49
C SER A 8 -13.12 25.80 -9.08
N ARG A 9 -13.28 27.04 -8.59
CA ARG A 9 -14.60 27.62 -8.28
C ARG A 9 -15.42 27.86 -9.55
N LEU A 10 -14.77 28.19 -10.68
CA LEU A 10 -15.44 28.37 -11.97
C LEU A 10 -15.90 27.02 -12.54
N VAL A 11 -15.05 25.98 -12.48
CA VAL A 11 -15.40 24.60 -12.86
C VAL A 11 -16.58 24.09 -12.04
N LYS A 12 -16.52 24.21 -10.70
CA LYS A 12 -17.62 23.77 -9.84
C LYS A 12 -18.90 24.55 -10.11
N ALA A 13 -18.84 25.88 -10.20
CA ALA A 13 -20.01 26.71 -10.47
C ALA A 13 -20.64 26.43 -11.86
N PHE A 14 -19.84 26.06 -12.86
CA PHE A 14 -20.34 25.58 -14.15
C PHE A 14 -21.10 24.24 -14.00
N CYS A 15 -20.51 23.26 -13.32
CA CYS A 15 -21.15 21.95 -13.14
C CYS A 15 -22.42 22.05 -12.27
N ASP A 16 -22.37 22.77 -11.15
CA ASP A 16 -23.52 23.06 -10.29
C ASP A 16 -24.67 23.71 -11.10
N LYS A 17 -24.34 24.68 -11.96
CA LYS A 17 -25.30 25.36 -12.83
C LYS A 17 -25.89 24.41 -13.90
N TRP A 18 -25.09 23.51 -14.46
CA TRP A 18 -25.56 22.55 -15.46
C TRP A 18 -26.52 21.52 -14.84
N LEU A 19 -26.11 20.90 -13.72
CA LEU A 19 -26.92 19.91 -12.99
C LEU A 19 -28.20 20.53 -12.38
N GLY A 20 -28.21 21.84 -12.16
CA GLY A 20 -29.35 22.62 -11.68
C GLY A 20 -30.39 23.02 -12.74
N GLN A 21 -30.24 22.64 -14.01
CA GLN A 21 -31.26 22.88 -15.05
C GLN A 21 -32.53 22.03 -14.82
N VAL A 22 -33.55 22.17 -15.68
CA VAL A 22 -34.68 21.21 -15.71
C VAL A 22 -34.23 19.90 -16.36
N GLU A 23 -34.87 18.78 -16.02
CA GLU A 23 -34.39 17.42 -16.35
C GLU A 23 -34.18 17.20 -17.86
N GLU A 24 -35.12 17.70 -18.68
CA GLU A 24 -35.08 17.76 -20.15
C GLU A 24 -33.89 18.55 -20.75
N GLN A 25 -33.15 19.29 -19.92
CA GLN A 25 -32.00 20.14 -20.30
C GLN A 25 -30.70 19.73 -19.60
N LYS A 26 -30.71 18.68 -18.78
CA LYS A 26 -29.51 18.17 -18.09
C LYS A 26 -28.70 17.21 -18.94
N GLU A 27 -29.36 16.48 -19.84
CA GLU A 27 -28.79 15.41 -20.65
C GLU A 27 -27.53 15.87 -21.41
N ILE A 28 -26.52 15.00 -21.46
CA ILE A 28 -25.29 15.21 -22.24
C ILE A 28 -25.04 13.95 -23.07
N ASP A 29 -25.25 14.04 -24.38
CA ASP A 29 -24.85 12.99 -25.32
C ASP A 29 -23.33 12.93 -25.52
N LEU A 30 -22.68 14.11 -25.58
CA LEU A 30 -21.24 14.22 -25.85
C LEU A 30 -20.57 15.32 -25.03
N LEU A 31 -19.62 14.93 -24.18
CA LEU A 31 -18.69 15.83 -23.50
C LEU A 31 -17.33 15.81 -24.21
N PHE A 32 -17.03 16.83 -25.00
CA PHE A 32 -15.76 16.96 -25.70
C PHE A 32 -14.76 17.82 -24.91
N ALA A 33 -13.71 17.22 -24.36
CA ALA A 33 -12.74 17.88 -23.47
C ALA A 33 -11.40 18.16 -24.17
N LYS A 34 -11.10 19.43 -24.48
CA LYS A 34 -9.87 19.84 -25.16
C LYS A 34 -8.82 20.38 -24.18
N ALA A 35 -7.71 19.67 -24.00
CA ALA A 35 -6.53 20.20 -23.32
C ALA A 35 -5.56 20.84 -24.32
N SER A 36 -5.42 22.17 -24.27
CA SER A 36 -4.37 22.90 -24.98
C SER A 36 -3.99 24.17 -24.21
N LEU A 37 -2.68 24.41 -24.03
CA LEU A 37 -2.18 25.61 -23.37
C LEU A 37 -2.09 26.76 -24.38
N ALA A 38 -2.91 27.80 -24.23
CA ALA A 38 -2.71 29.06 -24.94
C ALA A 38 -1.69 29.91 -24.17
N ALA A 39 -0.54 30.22 -24.79
CA ALA A 39 0.46 31.10 -24.18
C ALA A 39 -0.07 32.54 -24.09
N PHE A 40 -0.18 33.08 -22.87
CA PHE A 40 -0.73 34.42 -22.63
C PHE A 40 0.32 35.52 -22.78
N SER A 41 0.40 36.08 -24.00
CA SER A 41 1.22 37.25 -24.37
C SER A 41 2.74 37.07 -24.34
N ALA A 42 3.46 37.79 -25.20
CA ALA A 42 4.92 37.78 -25.26
C ALA A 42 5.62 38.46 -24.05
N ASN A 43 4.86 39.00 -23.09
CA ASN A 43 5.35 39.84 -22.00
C ASN A 43 5.24 39.17 -20.61
N GLN A 44 4.90 37.88 -20.53
CA GLN A 44 4.85 37.13 -19.27
C GLN A 44 6.00 36.13 -19.20
N SER A 45 6.89 36.29 -18.22
CA SER A 45 7.79 35.23 -17.79
C SER A 45 7.08 34.33 -16.78
N THR A 46 7.28 33.02 -16.93
CA THR A 46 6.80 31.99 -16.00
C THR A 46 7.98 31.08 -15.68
N CYS A 47 8.22 30.75 -14.41
CA CYS A 47 9.20 29.72 -14.07
C CYS A 47 8.72 28.34 -14.55
N GLU A 48 9.65 27.38 -14.65
CA GLU A 48 9.34 26.00 -15.07
C GLU A 48 8.22 25.39 -14.22
N ASP A 49 8.34 25.46 -12.89
CA ASP A 49 7.33 24.97 -11.94
C ASP A 49 5.93 25.56 -12.21
N SER A 50 5.84 26.83 -12.64
CA SER A 50 4.56 27.46 -12.96
C SER A 50 3.95 26.96 -14.27
N LEU A 51 4.79 26.63 -15.26
CA LEU A 51 4.35 26.06 -16.54
C LEU A 51 3.84 24.63 -16.34
N GLU A 52 4.60 23.82 -15.60
CA GLU A 52 4.20 22.49 -15.12
C GLU A 52 2.89 22.55 -14.34
N MET A 53 2.83 23.38 -13.29
CA MET A 53 1.64 23.52 -12.44
C MET A 53 0.41 23.92 -13.27
N THR A 54 0.54 24.85 -14.22
CA THR A 54 -0.57 25.26 -15.10
C THR A 54 -1.05 24.09 -15.97
N TYR A 55 -0.14 23.27 -16.49
CA TYR A 55 -0.47 22.11 -17.31
C TYR A 55 -1.17 21.01 -16.49
N GLN A 56 -0.66 20.71 -15.28
CA GLN A 56 -1.29 19.74 -14.36
C GLN A 56 -2.66 20.23 -13.85
N CYS A 57 -2.79 21.50 -13.46
CA CYS A 57 -4.07 22.09 -13.05
C CYS A 57 -5.14 22.01 -14.16
N ASN A 58 -4.78 22.25 -15.42
CA ASN A 58 -5.72 22.14 -16.54
C ASN A 58 -6.20 20.69 -16.75
N ARG A 59 -5.35 19.69 -16.48
CA ARG A 59 -5.70 18.27 -16.57
C ARG A 59 -6.62 17.83 -15.44
N LEU A 60 -6.28 18.21 -14.20
CA LEU A 60 -7.13 18.01 -13.03
C LEU A 60 -8.51 18.67 -13.22
N CYS A 61 -8.58 19.86 -13.82
CA CYS A 61 -9.86 20.51 -14.11
C CYS A 61 -10.74 19.69 -15.07
N HIS A 62 -10.19 19.05 -16.10
CA HIS A 62 -10.96 18.16 -16.97
C HIS A 62 -11.48 16.93 -16.23
N PHE A 63 -10.66 16.34 -15.35
CA PHE A 63 -11.09 15.24 -14.48
C PHE A 63 -12.29 15.68 -13.61
N PHE A 64 -12.21 16.82 -12.94
CA PHE A 64 -13.32 17.36 -12.14
C PHE A 64 -14.58 17.64 -12.97
N ILE A 65 -14.46 18.16 -14.20
CA ILE A 65 -15.61 18.36 -15.10
C ILE A 65 -16.26 17.01 -15.45
N ILE A 66 -15.47 16.03 -15.89
CA ILE A 66 -15.95 14.71 -16.29
C ILE A 66 -16.69 14.05 -15.13
N PHE A 67 -16.08 13.96 -13.95
CA PHE A 67 -16.69 13.37 -12.75
C PHE A 67 -17.96 14.09 -12.30
N SER A 68 -17.95 15.43 -12.30
CA SER A 68 -19.12 16.22 -11.88
C SER A 68 -20.30 16.06 -12.85
N LEU A 69 -20.04 15.76 -14.13
CA LEU A 69 -21.08 15.63 -15.16
C LEU A 69 -21.49 14.18 -15.45
N LEU A 70 -20.91 13.17 -14.77
CA LEU A 70 -21.37 11.77 -14.89
C LEU A 70 -22.89 11.60 -14.66
N PRO A 71 -23.56 12.30 -13.72
CA PRO A 71 -25.01 12.18 -13.57
C PRO A 71 -25.78 12.68 -14.81
N ALA A 72 -25.31 13.76 -15.44
CA ALA A 72 -25.89 14.31 -16.66
C ALA A 72 -25.66 13.39 -17.88
N LEU A 73 -24.47 12.82 -18.01
CA LEU A 73 -24.14 11.79 -19.00
C LEU A 73 -25.00 10.52 -18.80
N SER A 74 -25.29 10.12 -17.56
CA SER A 74 -26.10 8.92 -17.27
C SER A 74 -27.55 8.99 -17.76
N LEU A 75 -28.06 10.19 -18.05
CA LEU A 75 -29.39 10.38 -18.64
C LEU A 75 -29.42 9.95 -20.11
N ALA A 76 -28.39 10.32 -20.89
CA ALA A 76 -28.36 10.16 -22.34
C ALA A 76 -28.42 8.71 -22.80
N SER A 77 -29.01 8.44 -23.96
CA SER A 77 -29.16 7.06 -24.47
C SER A 77 -27.82 6.40 -24.82
N ASP A 78 -26.88 7.15 -25.40
CA ASP A 78 -25.57 6.66 -25.85
C ASP A 78 -24.41 7.63 -25.49
N PRO A 79 -24.14 7.87 -24.19
CA PRO A 79 -23.26 8.95 -23.73
C PRO A 79 -21.78 8.75 -24.10
N ARG A 80 -21.13 9.84 -24.50
CA ARG A 80 -19.73 9.93 -24.90
C ARG A 80 -18.98 10.99 -24.11
N VAL A 81 -17.75 10.67 -23.74
CA VAL A 81 -16.73 11.64 -23.33
C VAL A 81 -15.51 11.41 -24.19
N VAL A 82 -15.17 12.40 -25.02
CA VAL A 82 -14.01 12.32 -25.92
C VAL A 82 -13.02 13.40 -25.51
N LYS A 83 -11.81 12.97 -25.15
CA LYS A 83 -10.76 13.89 -24.70
C LYS A 83 -9.64 14.01 -25.72
N THR A 84 -9.22 15.23 -26.01
CA THR A 84 -7.96 15.47 -26.74
C THR A 84 -6.80 15.61 -25.76
N GLU A 85 -5.66 15.03 -26.08
CA GLU A 85 -4.35 15.41 -25.55
C GLU A 85 -3.54 16.09 -26.66
N ALA A 86 -3.02 17.28 -26.40
CA ALA A 86 -2.10 17.96 -27.29
C ALA A 86 -1.04 18.70 -26.45
N ALA A 87 0.23 18.40 -26.70
CA ALA A 87 1.36 18.97 -25.98
C ALA A 87 2.18 19.86 -26.92
N GLY A 88 2.02 21.18 -26.78
CA GLY A 88 2.81 22.18 -27.49
C GLY A 88 2.64 23.56 -26.85
N SER A 89 3.74 24.27 -26.64
CA SER A 89 3.72 25.64 -26.11
C SER A 89 4.74 26.52 -26.83
N LYS A 90 4.38 27.79 -27.11
CA LYS A 90 5.29 28.81 -27.65
C LYS A 90 5.76 29.68 -26.48
N LEU A 91 6.95 29.43 -25.96
CA LEU A 91 7.57 30.30 -24.95
C LEU A 91 8.23 31.51 -25.65
N ALA A 92 7.98 32.72 -25.15
CA ALA A 92 8.40 33.97 -25.80
C ALA A 92 9.76 34.52 -25.33
N THR A 93 10.27 34.01 -24.21
CA THR A 93 11.58 34.32 -23.62
C THR A 93 12.03 33.17 -22.71
N ILE A 94 13.35 33.02 -22.54
CA ILE A 94 13.97 32.07 -21.61
C ILE A 94 13.78 32.57 -20.17
N PRO A 95 13.27 31.75 -19.21
CA PRO A 95 13.38 32.03 -17.78
C PRO A 95 14.83 31.85 -17.31
N ASP A 96 15.30 32.68 -16.37
CA ASP A 96 16.58 32.43 -15.70
C ASP A 96 16.58 31.03 -15.06
N PRO A 97 17.66 30.24 -15.20
CA PRO A 97 17.73 28.89 -14.64
C PRO A 97 17.63 28.94 -13.10
N PRO A 98 16.81 28.08 -12.47
CA PRO A 98 16.75 28.01 -11.02
C PRO A 98 18.11 27.55 -10.47
N SER A 99 18.50 28.08 -9.30
CA SER A 99 19.75 27.71 -8.64
C SER A 99 19.71 26.24 -8.18
N SER A 100 20.42 25.37 -8.92
CA SER A 100 20.81 24.01 -8.54
C SER A 100 19.74 23.17 -7.83
N ASN A 101 18.55 23.04 -8.43
CA ASN A 101 17.57 22.03 -8.05
C ASN A 101 17.77 20.77 -8.93
N PRO A 102 18.21 19.62 -8.38
CA PRO A 102 18.55 18.44 -9.17
C PRO A 102 17.34 17.58 -9.61
N ARG A 103 16.09 17.91 -9.22
CA ARG A 103 14.96 16.99 -9.41
C ARG A 103 14.45 16.86 -10.86
N THR A 104 14.70 17.84 -11.74
CA THR A 104 14.59 17.65 -13.20
C THR A 104 15.33 18.78 -13.92
N PRO A 105 16.34 18.50 -14.77
CA PRO A 105 16.77 19.45 -15.77
C PRO A 105 15.77 19.51 -16.94
N LEU A 106 15.64 20.68 -17.56
CA LEU A 106 14.99 20.84 -18.87
C LEU A 106 15.85 20.19 -19.96
N HIS A 107 15.86 18.87 -20.04
CA HIS A 107 16.46 18.16 -21.16
C HIS A 107 15.74 18.55 -22.46
N ASP A 108 16.54 18.82 -23.50
CA ASP A 108 16.12 19.19 -24.86
C ASP A 108 15.31 20.48 -24.99
N THR A 109 15.76 21.54 -24.31
CA THR A 109 15.35 22.92 -24.65
C THR A 109 16.10 23.48 -25.85
N TYR A 110 15.42 23.61 -27.00
CA TYR A 110 15.96 24.26 -28.19
C TYR A 110 15.61 25.75 -28.21
N ALA A 111 16.61 26.62 -28.12
CA ALA A 111 16.46 28.06 -28.30
C ALA A 111 16.57 28.43 -29.79
N ILE A 112 15.51 29.04 -30.34
CA ILE A 112 15.46 29.53 -31.73
C ILE A 112 15.01 30.99 -31.71
N GLY A 113 15.98 31.91 -31.79
CA GLY A 113 15.74 33.34 -31.60
C GLY A 113 15.33 33.62 -30.15
N SER A 114 14.24 34.36 -29.94
CA SER A 114 13.67 34.57 -28.60
C SER A 114 12.75 33.43 -28.13
N THR A 115 12.51 32.40 -28.97
CA THR A 115 11.53 31.34 -28.69
C THR A 115 12.23 30.06 -28.22
N THR A 116 11.65 29.38 -27.22
CA THR A 116 12.18 28.11 -26.70
C THR A 116 11.18 26.98 -26.90
N TRP A 117 11.69 25.81 -27.31
CA TRP A 117 10.93 24.56 -27.53
C TRP A 117 11.36 23.49 -26.53
N ASN A 118 10.46 22.58 -26.17
CA ASN A 118 10.73 21.42 -25.30
C ASN A 118 9.89 20.22 -25.77
N ALA A 119 10.53 19.08 -26.01
CA ALA A 119 9.91 17.90 -26.63
C ALA A 119 9.61 16.73 -25.67
N VAL A 120 10.44 16.49 -24.66
CA VAL A 120 10.40 15.24 -23.87
C VAL A 120 9.17 15.12 -22.96
N ARG A 121 8.51 16.24 -22.60
CA ARG A 121 7.23 16.20 -21.87
C ARG A 121 6.04 15.69 -22.72
N PHE A 122 6.22 15.42 -24.02
CA PHE A 122 5.15 14.97 -24.95
C PHE A 122 4.66 13.53 -24.68
N SER A 123 5.57 12.58 -24.40
CA SER A 123 5.24 11.15 -24.25
C SER A 123 4.64 10.82 -22.87
N LYS A 124 5.39 11.06 -21.80
CA LYS A 124 5.01 10.74 -20.40
C LYS A 124 3.66 11.35 -20.01
N ALA A 125 3.40 12.58 -20.45
CA ALA A 125 2.16 13.27 -20.16
C ALA A 125 0.94 12.59 -20.79
N THR A 126 1.08 12.04 -22.00
CA THR A 126 -0.02 11.39 -22.74
C THR A 126 -0.36 10.03 -22.12
N GLN A 127 0.67 9.27 -21.73
CA GLN A 127 0.54 7.96 -21.05
C GLN A 127 -0.24 8.06 -19.71
N VAL A 128 0.06 9.04 -18.86
CA VAL A 128 -0.67 9.24 -17.58
C VAL A 128 -2.17 9.46 -17.79
N MET A 129 -2.53 10.20 -18.85
CA MET A 129 -3.93 10.50 -19.13
C MET A 129 -4.66 9.33 -19.80
N ALA A 130 -3.95 8.47 -20.55
CA ALA A 130 -4.46 7.17 -20.98
C ALA A 130 -4.84 6.30 -19.76
N VAL A 131 -3.90 6.08 -18.83
CA VAL A 131 -4.11 5.26 -17.62
C VAL A 131 -5.31 5.75 -16.79
N ILE A 132 -5.44 7.06 -16.58
CA ILE A 132 -6.58 7.65 -15.85
C ILE A 132 -7.90 7.35 -16.58
N ILE A 133 -7.94 7.46 -17.90
CA ILE A 133 -9.15 7.24 -18.70
C ILE A 133 -9.53 5.76 -18.81
N THR A 134 -8.55 4.86 -18.91
CA THR A 134 -8.75 3.41 -18.76
C THR A 134 -9.40 3.09 -17.41
N TYR A 135 -8.82 3.60 -16.31
CA TYR A 135 -9.33 3.37 -14.96
C TYR A 135 -10.77 3.88 -14.77
N ILE A 136 -11.09 5.09 -15.26
CA ILE A 136 -12.46 5.62 -15.18
C ILE A 136 -13.42 4.73 -15.96
N GLN A 137 -13.04 4.29 -17.17
CA GLN A 137 -13.88 3.42 -17.99
C GLN A 137 -14.14 2.07 -17.32
N ASP A 138 -13.14 1.47 -16.67
CA ASP A 138 -13.30 0.23 -15.91
C ASP A 138 -14.25 0.39 -14.73
N ARG A 139 -14.12 1.48 -13.97
CA ARG A 139 -15.04 1.79 -12.86
C ARG A 139 -16.47 2.06 -13.34
N LEU A 140 -16.65 2.66 -14.52
CA LEU A 140 -17.96 2.82 -15.15
C LEU A 140 -18.55 1.48 -15.61
N ARG A 141 -17.74 0.58 -16.19
CA ARG A 141 -18.17 -0.75 -16.66
C ARG A 141 -18.79 -1.60 -15.54
N VAL A 142 -18.18 -1.60 -14.35
CA VAL A 142 -18.66 -2.35 -13.16
C VAL A 142 -19.56 -1.52 -12.24
N HIS A 143 -19.98 -0.32 -12.64
CA HIS A 143 -20.75 0.58 -11.79
C HIS A 143 -22.10 -0.03 -11.38
N HIS A 144 -22.46 0.08 -10.09
CA HIS A 144 -23.68 -0.51 -9.53
C HIS A 144 -24.96 -0.05 -10.25
N ASN A 145 -25.06 1.26 -10.55
CA ASN A 145 -26.16 1.83 -11.31
C ASN A 145 -25.94 1.64 -12.83
N ALA A 146 -26.84 0.90 -13.46
CA ALA A 146 -26.81 0.58 -14.89
C ALA A 146 -26.77 1.81 -15.82
N ALA A 147 -27.34 2.95 -15.40
CA ALA A 147 -27.33 4.18 -16.19
C ALA A 147 -25.92 4.76 -16.42
N TYR A 148 -24.93 4.36 -15.61
CA TYR A 148 -23.54 4.79 -15.77
C TYR A 148 -22.71 3.79 -16.59
N ARG A 149 -23.14 2.52 -16.68
CA ARG A 149 -22.43 1.47 -17.42
C ARG A 149 -22.39 1.69 -18.93
N LYS A 150 -23.30 2.52 -19.47
CA LYS A 150 -23.35 2.96 -20.88
C LYS A 150 -22.43 4.14 -21.22
N ILE A 151 -21.72 4.74 -20.24
CA ILE A 151 -20.85 5.89 -20.49
C ILE A 151 -19.53 5.42 -21.10
N PHE A 152 -19.29 5.84 -22.34
CA PHE A 152 -18.03 5.61 -23.05
C PHE A 152 -17.07 6.79 -22.87
N ILE A 153 -15.82 6.48 -22.54
CA ILE A 153 -14.72 7.40 -22.26
C ILE A 153 -13.51 7.01 -23.12
N ALA A 154 -12.95 7.97 -23.85
CA ALA A 154 -11.76 7.78 -24.67
C ALA A 154 -10.87 9.03 -24.72
N VAL A 155 -9.57 8.81 -24.94
CA VAL A 155 -8.58 9.86 -25.19
C VAL A 155 -7.88 9.62 -26.52
N TYR A 156 -7.62 10.70 -27.26
CA TYR A 156 -6.82 10.63 -28.47
C TYR A 156 -5.84 11.81 -28.58
N ASN A 157 -4.76 11.59 -29.32
CA ASN A 157 -3.81 12.63 -29.72
C ASN A 157 -4.04 12.98 -31.21
N PRO A 158 -4.23 14.26 -31.57
CA PRO A 158 -4.41 14.67 -32.96
C PRO A 158 -3.09 14.78 -33.74
N GLY A 159 -1.95 14.45 -33.12
CA GLY A 159 -0.63 14.66 -33.69
C GLY A 159 -0.26 16.13 -33.83
N LEU A 160 0.68 16.43 -34.73
CA LEU A 160 1.09 17.81 -35.01
C LEU A 160 0.05 18.48 -35.93
N VAL A 161 -0.73 19.43 -35.41
CA VAL A 161 -1.81 20.11 -36.17
C VAL A 161 -1.47 21.58 -36.44
N THR A 162 -1.59 22.02 -37.70
CA THR A 162 -1.54 23.46 -38.01
C THR A 162 -2.78 24.16 -37.48
N THR A 163 -2.62 25.06 -36.52
CA THR A 163 -3.67 26.02 -36.15
C THR A 163 -3.43 27.35 -36.86
N ILE A 164 -4.44 27.82 -37.59
CA ILE A 164 -4.41 29.15 -38.24
C ILE A 164 -4.60 30.22 -37.17
N ILE A 165 -3.50 30.57 -36.49
CA ILE A 165 -3.41 31.78 -35.69
C ILE A 165 -2.97 32.89 -36.65
N ASP A 166 -3.78 33.94 -36.78
CA ASP A 166 -3.41 35.14 -37.53
C ASP A 166 -2.22 35.83 -36.85
N LYS A 167 -1.03 35.62 -37.41
CA LYS A 167 0.24 36.17 -36.91
C LYS A 167 0.55 37.57 -37.46
N SER A 168 -0.41 38.26 -38.07
CA SER A 168 -0.22 39.63 -38.62
C SER A 168 0.23 40.68 -37.60
N GLN A 169 0.15 40.39 -36.30
CA GLN A 169 0.62 41.27 -35.21
C GLN A 169 2.06 40.99 -34.74
N ASP A 170 2.68 39.86 -35.10
CA ASP A 170 4.08 39.51 -34.72
C ASP A 170 5.09 40.18 -35.69
N SER A 171 5.27 41.49 -35.56
CA SER A 171 5.94 42.40 -36.53
C SER A 171 7.45 42.25 -36.74
N ALA A 172 8.06 41.11 -36.39
CA ALA A 172 9.51 40.90 -36.45
C ALA A 172 9.98 39.57 -37.08
N ALA A 173 9.07 38.67 -37.47
CA ALA A 173 9.41 37.24 -37.47
C ALA A 173 9.62 36.54 -38.83
N TRP A 174 9.57 37.20 -39.99
CA TRP A 174 9.47 36.47 -41.28
C TRP A 174 10.68 35.57 -41.64
N LEU A 175 11.91 36.04 -41.41
CA LEU A 175 13.13 35.24 -41.67
C LEU A 175 13.31 34.07 -40.69
N PHE A 176 12.82 34.21 -39.45
CA PHE A 176 12.92 33.19 -38.41
C PHE A 176 11.75 32.20 -38.43
N THR A 177 10.58 32.63 -38.90
CA THR A 177 9.41 31.76 -39.05
C THR A 177 9.36 31.05 -40.39
N ALA A 178 10.09 31.48 -41.43
CA ALA A 178 10.09 30.74 -42.71
C ALA A 178 10.57 29.27 -42.58
N PRO A 179 11.67 28.93 -41.88
CA PRO A 179 12.09 27.53 -41.72
C PRO A 179 11.14 26.74 -40.81
N ILE A 180 10.63 27.37 -39.73
CA ILE A 180 9.70 26.72 -38.79
C ILE A 180 8.34 26.49 -39.47
N ASN A 181 7.78 27.49 -40.15
CA ASN A 181 6.56 27.35 -40.94
C ASN A 181 6.78 26.36 -42.09
N PHE A 182 7.98 26.23 -42.67
CA PHE A 182 8.26 25.17 -43.64
C PHE A 182 8.18 23.78 -43.00
N ILE A 183 8.82 23.55 -41.86
CA ILE A 183 8.74 22.29 -41.10
C ILE A 183 7.28 21.99 -40.70
N PHE A 184 6.58 22.97 -40.13
CA PHE A 184 5.17 22.84 -39.75
C PHE A 184 4.27 22.57 -40.96
N ASN A 185 4.40 23.31 -42.06
CA ASN A 185 3.59 23.07 -43.27
C ASN A 185 3.98 21.77 -44.02
N THR A 186 5.10 21.13 -43.66
CA THR A 186 5.56 19.86 -44.25
C THR A 186 5.19 18.65 -43.39
N LEU A 187 5.21 18.77 -42.06
CA LEU A 187 4.97 17.67 -41.12
C LEU A 187 3.60 17.72 -40.43
N ALA A 188 3.00 18.89 -40.26
CA ALA A 188 1.74 19.03 -39.54
C ALA A 188 0.55 18.79 -40.46
N ILE A 189 -0.45 18.08 -39.95
CA ILE A 189 -1.73 17.88 -40.63
C ILE A 189 -2.65 19.08 -40.42
N ASP A 190 -3.60 19.24 -41.33
CA ASP A 190 -4.64 20.26 -41.18
C ASP A 190 -5.58 19.94 -39.99
N THR A 191 -6.31 20.96 -39.52
CA THR A 191 -7.22 20.81 -38.36
C THR A 191 -8.37 19.84 -38.64
N GLU A 192 -8.77 19.64 -39.90
CA GLU A 192 -9.83 18.69 -40.24
C GLU A 192 -9.33 17.25 -40.01
N ARG A 193 -8.14 16.91 -40.52
CA ARG A 193 -7.50 15.60 -40.33
C ARG A 193 -7.25 15.29 -38.85
N GLY A 194 -6.66 16.23 -38.12
CA GLY A 194 -6.37 16.05 -36.68
C GLY A 194 -7.62 15.87 -35.81
N MET A 195 -8.80 16.26 -36.29
CA MET A 195 -10.06 16.03 -35.58
C MET A 195 -10.74 14.70 -35.94
N ARG A 196 -10.26 13.96 -36.96
CA ARG A 196 -10.92 12.71 -37.42
C ARG A 196 -10.98 11.62 -36.36
N PRO A 197 -9.93 11.29 -35.58
CA PRO A 197 -10.03 10.28 -34.53
C PRO A 197 -11.06 10.67 -33.46
N GLY A 198 -11.04 11.94 -33.01
CA GLY A 198 -12.02 12.46 -32.06
C GLY A 198 -13.46 12.43 -32.56
N LEU A 199 -13.67 12.73 -33.84
CA LEU A 199 -15.00 12.68 -34.46
C LEU A 199 -15.47 11.22 -34.65
N TYR A 200 -14.57 10.30 -35.01
CA TYR A 200 -14.86 8.87 -35.09
C TYR A 200 -15.31 8.31 -33.72
N LEU A 201 -14.57 8.62 -32.66
CA LEU A 201 -14.92 8.25 -31.28
C LEU A 201 -16.25 8.86 -30.81
N ALA A 202 -16.56 10.08 -31.25
CA ALA A 202 -17.78 10.78 -30.89
C ALA A 202 -19.03 10.31 -31.67
N SER A 203 -18.87 9.66 -32.83
CA SER A 203 -19.98 9.31 -33.74
C SER A 203 -20.18 7.81 -33.95
N THR A 204 -19.21 6.98 -33.58
CA THR A 204 -19.31 5.51 -33.68
C THR A 204 -20.04 4.94 -32.45
N PRO A 205 -20.89 3.91 -32.61
CA PRO A 205 -21.51 3.21 -31.47
C PRO A 205 -20.47 2.64 -30.51
N ALA A 206 -20.63 2.85 -29.20
CA ALA A 206 -19.66 2.41 -28.20
C ALA A 206 -19.49 0.88 -28.16
N GLU A 207 -20.54 0.14 -28.53
CA GLU A 207 -20.54 -1.32 -28.60
C GLU A 207 -19.47 -1.90 -29.54
N VAL A 208 -19.02 -1.13 -30.54
CA VAL A 208 -17.95 -1.52 -31.48
C VAL A 208 -16.62 -0.81 -31.24
N LEU A 209 -16.52 0.03 -30.21
CA LEU A 209 -15.30 0.74 -29.84
C LEU A 209 -14.61 0.03 -28.66
N PRO A 210 -13.30 -0.24 -28.72
CA PRO A 210 -12.57 -0.76 -27.58
C PRO A 210 -12.53 0.27 -26.45
N LEU A 211 -13.01 -0.16 -25.27
CA LEU A 211 -13.25 0.67 -24.11
C LEU A 211 -11.94 1.16 -23.48
N GLY A 212 -11.88 2.43 -23.04
CA GLY A 212 -10.82 2.93 -22.16
C GLY A 212 -9.44 3.02 -22.80
N CYS A 213 -9.37 2.93 -24.12
CA CYS A 213 -8.13 2.93 -24.89
C CYS A 213 -7.63 4.33 -25.23
N TYR A 214 -6.33 4.44 -25.50
CA TYR A 214 -5.72 5.61 -26.11
C TYR A 214 -5.63 5.43 -27.64
N TRP A 215 -5.80 6.52 -28.37
CA TRP A 215 -5.87 6.53 -29.83
C TRP A 215 -4.90 7.56 -30.42
N ASN A 216 -4.14 7.14 -31.44
CA ASN A 216 -3.15 7.98 -32.09
C ASN A 216 -3.76 8.86 -33.21
N GLU A 217 -2.91 9.65 -33.88
CA GLU A 217 -3.29 10.55 -34.98
C GLU A 217 -3.88 9.83 -36.20
N ASN A 218 -3.59 8.54 -36.38
CA ASN A 218 -4.14 7.72 -37.46
C ASN A 218 -5.54 7.19 -37.13
N GLY A 219 -6.00 7.33 -35.88
CA GLY A 219 -7.23 6.71 -35.41
C GLY A 219 -7.08 5.21 -35.13
N GLU A 220 -5.87 4.77 -34.80
CA GLU A 220 -5.56 3.41 -34.38
C GLU A 220 -5.47 3.35 -32.85
N VAL A 221 -5.79 2.19 -32.28
CA VAL A 221 -5.66 1.96 -30.84
C VAL A 221 -4.20 1.69 -30.51
N GLU A 222 -3.62 2.57 -29.70
CA GLU A 222 -2.36 2.31 -29.03
C GLU A 222 -2.66 1.84 -27.61
N TYR A 223 -2.55 0.52 -27.42
CA TYR A 223 -2.48 -0.05 -26.09
C TYR A 223 -1.19 0.42 -25.42
N VAL A 224 -1.29 0.95 -24.20
CA VAL A 224 -0.12 1.21 -23.35
C VAL A 224 0.36 -0.13 -22.78
N ASN A 225 0.81 -1.01 -23.67
CA ASN A 225 1.42 -2.29 -23.34
C ASN A 225 2.88 -2.05 -22.95
N ASN A 226 3.26 -2.65 -21.82
CA ASN A 226 4.62 -2.70 -21.25
C ASN A 226 5.21 -1.35 -20.79
N GLN A 227 5.72 -1.33 -19.55
CA GLN A 227 6.70 -0.34 -19.10
C GLN A 227 8.13 -0.66 -19.58
N HIS A 228 8.29 -1.55 -20.56
CA HIS A 228 9.59 -1.99 -21.09
C HIS A 228 9.52 -2.27 -22.60
N GLU A 229 10.69 -2.21 -23.24
CA GLU A 229 10.97 -2.42 -24.67
C GLU A 229 10.62 -1.26 -25.62
N ASP A 230 11.45 -0.21 -25.56
CA ASP A 230 11.86 0.53 -26.76
C ASP A 230 13.37 0.82 -26.65
N GLU A 231 14.21 -0.14 -27.09
CA GLU A 231 15.67 -0.03 -27.01
C GLU A 231 16.24 1.09 -27.88
N GLU A 232 15.55 1.49 -28.96
CA GLU A 232 16.03 2.56 -29.83
C GLU A 232 16.02 3.91 -29.08
N SER A 233 15.09 4.09 -28.13
CA SER A 233 15.04 5.25 -27.23
C SER A 233 16.18 5.31 -26.18
N ARG A 234 16.85 4.18 -25.88
CA ARG A 234 18.06 4.16 -25.03
C ARG A 234 19.33 4.58 -25.79
N SER A 235 19.36 4.36 -27.11
CA SER A 235 20.58 4.47 -27.92
C SER A 235 21.19 5.89 -28.00
N VAL A 236 20.45 6.92 -27.60
CA VAL A 236 20.92 8.32 -27.59
C VAL A 236 21.33 8.75 -26.18
N GLY A 237 22.35 8.08 -25.63
CA GLY A 237 23.25 8.65 -24.63
C GLY A 237 22.93 8.39 -23.14
N VAL A 238 22.43 7.20 -22.77
CA VAL A 238 22.15 6.85 -21.36
C VAL A 238 22.89 5.59 -20.86
N ASP A 239 24.08 5.30 -21.40
CA ASP A 239 24.86 4.10 -21.04
C ASP A 239 25.80 4.26 -19.82
N ASP A 240 26.09 5.49 -19.37
CA ASP A 240 27.03 5.73 -18.24
C ASP A 240 26.36 6.04 -16.87
N GLU A 241 25.04 6.26 -16.81
CA GLU A 241 24.33 6.60 -15.54
C GLU A 241 23.31 5.56 -15.06
N ILE A 242 23.01 4.50 -15.84
CA ILE A 242 22.12 3.41 -15.40
C ILE A 242 22.91 2.26 -14.75
N GLN A 243 23.62 2.58 -13.66
CA GLN A 243 23.93 1.61 -12.60
C GLN A 243 23.14 1.88 -11.30
N GLY A 244 22.28 2.91 -11.27
CA GLY A 244 21.66 3.42 -10.02
C GLY A 244 20.13 3.37 -9.92
N ILE A 245 19.39 2.72 -10.83
CA ILE A 245 17.91 2.74 -10.81
C ILE A 245 17.31 1.32 -10.83
N HIS A 246 17.10 0.77 -9.63
CA HIS A 246 16.33 -0.47 -9.39
C HIS A 246 14.79 -0.21 -9.46
N PRO A 247 13.94 -1.25 -9.46
CA PRO A 247 12.47 -1.14 -9.49
C PRO A 247 11.79 -0.40 -8.30
N GLN A 248 12.57 0.12 -7.35
CA GLN A 248 12.13 0.89 -6.17
C GLN A 248 11.38 2.21 -6.52
N SER A 249 11.22 2.55 -7.80
CA SER A 249 10.68 3.81 -8.30
C SER A 249 9.16 3.83 -8.53
N ILE A 250 8.48 2.67 -8.52
CA ILE A 250 7.01 2.60 -8.68
C ILE A 250 6.27 2.97 -7.38
N PHE A 251 6.91 2.82 -6.22
CA PHE A 251 6.43 3.32 -4.92
C PHE A 251 7.08 4.67 -4.60
N ALA A 252 6.53 5.73 -5.20
CA ALA A 252 7.04 7.09 -5.08
C ALA A 252 6.62 7.77 -3.75
N HIS A 253 7.25 7.42 -2.63
CA HIS A 253 7.33 8.32 -1.47
C HIS A 253 8.09 9.60 -1.84
N SER A 254 7.36 10.69 -2.06
CA SER A 254 7.94 12.00 -2.25
C SER A 254 8.20 12.68 -0.91
N ASN A 255 9.47 12.75 -0.50
CA ASN A 255 9.96 13.83 0.37
C ASN A 255 9.99 15.14 -0.42
N ALA A 256 8.82 15.56 -0.92
CA ALA A 256 8.54 16.83 -1.54
C ALA A 256 7.34 17.41 -0.79
N ALA A 257 7.51 18.61 -0.23
CA ALA A 257 6.38 19.32 0.35
C ALA A 257 5.37 19.64 -0.76
N GLU A 258 4.20 19.00 -0.74
CA GLU A 258 3.11 19.37 -1.64
C GLU A 258 2.61 20.75 -1.21
N ARG A 259 2.90 21.76 -2.03
CA ARG A 259 2.44 23.13 -1.82
C ARG A 259 0.96 23.27 -2.20
N ILE A 260 0.08 22.86 -1.30
CA ILE A 260 -1.37 23.03 -1.44
C ILE A 260 -1.74 24.51 -1.25
N TRP A 261 -1.75 25.28 -2.33
CA TRP A 261 -2.28 26.65 -2.31
C TRP A 261 -3.81 26.66 -2.21
N GLY A 262 -4.35 27.12 -1.09
CA GLY A 262 -5.80 27.37 -0.99
C GLY A 262 -6.27 27.92 0.35
N ASN A 263 -7.25 28.85 0.31
CA ASN A 263 -7.95 29.30 1.51
C ASN A 263 -8.66 28.11 2.17
N VAL A 264 -8.20 27.73 3.37
CA VAL A 264 -8.74 26.59 4.11
C VAL A 264 -10.24 26.82 4.39
N THR A 265 -11.09 25.95 3.85
CA THR A 265 -12.51 25.79 4.25
C THR A 265 -12.88 24.32 4.43
N ASN A 266 -12.27 23.41 3.65
CA ASN A 266 -12.05 21.98 3.93
C ASN A 266 -11.06 21.40 2.87
N PRO A 267 -9.73 21.58 2.98
CA PRO A 267 -8.78 20.84 2.16
C PRO A 267 -8.66 19.38 2.63
N LEU A 268 -8.75 18.42 1.71
CA LEU A 268 -8.30 17.05 1.91
C LEU A 268 -6.94 16.88 1.20
N GLY A 269 -5.91 16.50 1.94
CA GLY A 269 -4.61 16.08 1.40
C GLY A 269 -4.49 14.56 1.41
N ILE A 270 -3.75 14.03 0.44
CA ILE A 270 -3.32 12.62 0.46
C ILE A 270 -1.84 12.61 0.82
N LEU A 271 -1.52 12.10 2.01
CA LEU A 271 -0.16 11.90 2.49
C LEU A 271 -0.07 10.45 2.99
N GLY A 272 0.69 9.61 2.28
CA GLY A 272 0.85 8.19 2.60
C GLY A 272 2.11 7.88 3.39
N GLY A 273 1.92 7.35 4.60
CA GLY A 273 2.99 6.82 5.46
C GLY A 273 2.68 7.00 6.94
N GLU A 274 3.40 6.27 7.79
CA GLU A 274 3.54 6.61 9.20
C GLU A 274 4.46 7.84 9.31
N GLY A 275 4.17 8.78 10.22
CA GLY A 275 5.06 9.92 10.43
C GLY A 275 4.46 11.22 10.95
N ALA A 276 5.35 12.19 11.17
CA ALA A 276 5.00 13.52 11.67
C ALA A 276 4.45 14.41 10.53
N ALA A 277 3.13 14.57 10.48
CA ALA A 277 2.52 15.57 9.61
C ALA A 277 3.01 16.98 9.96
N THR A 278 3.40 17.72 8.93
CA THR A 278 3.96 19.07 9.02
C THR A 278 3.21 20.03 8.11
N LEU A 279 2.71 21.12 8.70
CA LEU A 279 2.13 22.28 8.03
C LEU A 279 3.19 23.39 7.96
N SER A 280 3.51 23.85 6.75
CA SER A 280 4.60 24.81 6.50
C SER A 280 4.11 26.13 5.90
N GLY A 281 4.71 27.23 6.38
CA GLY A 281 4.38 28.60 5.97
C GLY A 281 2.90 28.93 6.15
N VAL A 282 2.37 28.62 7.33
CA VAL A 282 0.99 28.92 7.71
C VAL A 282 0.86 30.42 8.00
N ASN A 283 -0.12 31.07 7.34
CA ASN A 283 -0.38 32.51 7.42
C ASN A 283 -1.88 32.78 7.65
N THR A 284 -2.21 33.87 8.34
CA THR A 284 -3.61 34.25 8.66
C THR A 284 -3.77 35.77 8.68
N ASP A 285 -4.86 36.24 8.07
CA ASP A 285 -5.28 37.65 8.09
C ASP A 285 -5.98 38.06 9.40
N SER A 286 -6.09 37.13 10.36
CA SER A 286 -6.86 37.29 11.60
C SER A 286 -6.19 36.62 12.79
N ALA A 287 -6.22 37.29 13.94
CA ALA A 287 -5.73 36.74 15.19
C ALA A 287 -6.62 35.59 15.69
N ASN A 288 -6.00 34.61 16.36
CA ASN A 288 -6.66 33.49 17.03
C ASN A 288 -7.46 32.58 16.08
N GLN A 289 -6.81 32.10 15.01
CA GLN A 289 -7.35 31.03 14.18
C GLN A 289 -6.90 29.65 14.66
N THR A 290 -7.76 28.64 14.55
CA THR A 290 -7.44 27.25 14.84
C THR A 290 -7.71 26.38 13.61
N VAL A 291 -6.70 25.63 13.18
CA VAL A 291 -6.83 24.59 12.15
C VAL A 291 -6.98 23.24 12.82
N GLY A 292 -7.98 22.46 12.41
CA GLY A 292 -8.10 21.05 12.75
C GLY A 292 -7.32 20.20 11.76
N VAL A 293 -6.58 19.22 12.28
CA VAL A 293 -5.86 18.19 11.51
C VAL A 293 -6.39 16.83 11.95
N ALA A 294 -6.99 16.10 11.02
CA ALA A 294 -7.49 14.74 11.23
C ALA A 294 -6.86 13.78 10.22
N PHE A 295 -6.71 12.51 10.61
CA PHE A 295 -5.95 11.51 9.88
C PHE A 295 -6.79 10.27 9.59
N SER A 296 -6.58 9.63 8.45
CA SER A 296 -7.10 8.28 8.24
C SER A 296 -6.24 7.45 7.31
N GLU A 297 -6.20 6.14 7.53
CA GLU A 297 -5.64 5.18 6.57
C GLU A 297 -6.54 4.98 5.34
N SER A 298 -7.85 5.26 5.48
CA SER A 298 -8.89 4.92 4.50
C SER A 298 -9.70 6.13 4.05
N SER A 299 -10.06 6.17 2.77
CA SER A 299 -10.89 7.26 2.23
C SER A 299 -12.32 7.23 2.79
N TYR A 300 -12.79 6.10 3.31
CA TYR A 300 -14.09 5.96 3.97
C TYR A 300 -14.19 6.77 5.27
N TYR A 301 -13.07 6.99 5.97
CA TYR A 301 -13.02 7.69 7.26
C TYR A 301 -12.24 9.02 7.20
N ALA A 302 -11.97 9.54 6.00
CA ALA A 302 -11.38 10.85 5.76
C ALA A 302 -12.34 12.00 6.12
N THR A 303 -12.58 12.20 7.42
CA THR A 303 -13.53 13.18 7.97
C THR A 303 -12.82 14.29 8.76
N ARG A 304 -13.59 15.14 9.47
CA ARG A 304 -13.06 16.10 10.45
C ARG A 304 -12.68 15.48 11.80
N SER A 305 -12.95 14.19 11.98
CA SER A 305 -12.35 13.33 13.00
C SER A 305 -11.43 12.34 12.30
N SER A 306 -10.37 11.94 12.99
CA SER A 306 -9.53 10.82 12.60
C SER A 306 -10.29 9.51 12.80
N ASP A 307 -9.84 8.46 12.11
CA ASP A 307 -10.27 7.09 12.37
C ASP A 307 -9.76 6.57 13.71
N MET A 308 -10.24 5.40 14.14
CA MET A 308 -10.00 4.90 15.50
C MET A 308 -8.64 4.21 15.59
N SER A 309 -7.82 4.63 16.54
CA SER A 309 -6.56 3.95 16.89
C SER A 309 -6.33 3.83 18.40
N ILE A 310 -7.13 4.49 19.25
CA ILE A 310 -6.92 4.54 20.70
C ILE A 310 -7.36 3.23 21.41
N GLY A 311 -8.35 2.51 20.87
CA GLY A 311 -8.74 1.19 21.35
C GLY A 311 -10.19 0.82 21.02
N LEU A 312 -10.63 -0.34 21.49
CA LEU A 312 -11.97 -0.90 21.26
C LEU A 312 -13.08 -0.31 22.16
N ASN A 313 -12.87 0.88 22.74
CA ASN A 313 -13.88 1.55 23.57
C ASN A 313 -14.95 2.30 22.74
N GLY A 314 -14.77 2.39 21.43
CA GLY A 314 -15.68 3.06 20.50
C GLY A 314 -15.57 4.59 20.48
N GLU A 315 -14.57 5.16 21.15
CA GLU A 315 -14.27 6.59 21.05
C GLU A 315 -13.48 6.87 19.77
N VAL A 316 -13.87 7.92 19.03
CA VAL A 316 -13.11 8.37 17.86
C VAL A 316 -11.92 9.21 18.29
N ASP A 317 -10.79 9.05 17.60
CA ASP A 317 -9.53 9.75 17.93
C ASP A 317 -9.64 11.29 17.86
N GLY A 318 -10.64 11.84 17.17
CA GLY A 318 -10.83 13.28 17.09
C GLY A 318 -9.82 13.95 16.16
N SER A 319 -9.35 15.15 16.49
CA SER A 319 -8.48 15.92 15.60
C SER A 319 -7.54 16.83 16.39
N LEU A 320 -6.27 16.85 16.01
CA LEU A 320 -5.29 17.79 16.55
C LEU A 320 -5.72 19.24 16.25
N ARG A 321 -5.45 20.14 17.20
CA ARG A 321 -5.85 21.56 17.14
C ARG A 321 -4.61 22.43 17.05
N VAL A 322 -4.36 22.98 15.87
CA VAL A 322 -3.22 23.85 15.60
C VAL A 322 -3.64 25.31 15.81
N GLU A 323 -3.24 25.90 16.92
CA GLU A 323 -3.52 27.30 17.25
C GLU A 323 -2.55 28.28 16.57
N LEU A 324 -3.11 29.23 15.81
CA LEU A 324 -2.40 30.24 15.05
C LEU A 324 -2.50 31.60 15.75
N ASN A 325 -1.84 31.68 16.91
CA ASN A 325 -1.78 32.88 17.73
C ASN A 325 -0.72 33.86 17.19
N GLY A 326 -1.12 34.88 16.42
CA GLY A 326 -0.20 35.88 15.87
C GLY A 326 -0.86 37.03 15.10
N THR A 327 -0.16 38.16 15.03
CA THR A 327 -0.44 39.29 14.12
C THR A 327 0.25 39.10 12.77
N ASN A 328 -0.33 39.67 11.71
CA ASN A 328 0.13 39.63 10.31
C ASN A 328 1.64 39.48 10.09
N GLY A 329 2.03 38.50 9.27
CA GLY A 329 3.31 38.50 8.55
C GLY A 329 4.37 37.47 8.98
N THR A 330 4.21 36.78 10.11
CA THR A 330 5.17 35.74 10.53
C THR A 330 4.71 34.36 10.06
N GLN A 331 5.34 33.82 9.01
CA GLN A 331 5.15 32.43 8.60
C GLN A 331 5.43 31.48 9.78
N LYS A 332 4.48 30.61 10.09
CA LYS A 332 4.68 29.54 11.09
C LYS A 332 4.79 28.17 10.44
N GLN A 333 5.54 27.29 11.07
CA GLN A 333 5.52 25.85 10.83
C GLN A 333 4.91 25.18 12.05
N TRP A 334 4.11 24.15 11.83
CA TRP A 334 3.64 23.21 12.85
C TRP A 334 4.01 21.80 12.39
N THR A 335 4.48 20.97 13.30
CA THR A 335 4.75 19.55 13.10
C THR A 335 4.12 18.81 14.26
N ALA A 336 3.50 17.65 14.01
CA ALA A 336 3.01 16.79 15.08
C ALA A 336 4.17 16.38 16.00
N ASP A 337 3.97 16.49 17.31
CA ASP A 337 4.96 16.06 18.31
C ASP A 337 4.90 14.54 18.53
N ASP A 338 5.96 13.96 19.11
CA ASP A 338 6.10 12.51 19.34
C ASP A 338 4.90 11.88 20.05
N LEU A 339 4.36 12.59 21.06
CA LEU A 339 3.19 12.21 21.85
C LEU A 339 1.93 12.06 20.99
N HIS A 340 1.81 12.91 19.96
CA HIS A 340 0.72 12.95 18.99
C HIS A 340 1.13 12.51 17.56
N LEU A 341 2.16 11.69 17.40
CA LEU A 341 2.44 11.05 16.10
C LEU A 341 1.31 10.08 15.75
N ARG A 342 0.54 10.37 14.71
CA ARG A 342 -0.31 9.33 14.12
C ARG A 342 0.66 8.27 13.55
N GLY A 343 0.36 6.99 13.80
CA GLY A 343 1.03 5.87 13.13
C GLY A 343 0.75 5.88 11.62
N ALA A 344 0.58 4.73 10.98
CA ALA A 344 0.19 4.73 9.57
C ALA A 344 -1.09 5.58 9.29
N TYR A 345 -1.03 6.40 8.24
CA TYR A 345 -2.17 7.09 7.62
C TYR A 345 -1.92 7.31 6.11
N ARG A 346 -2.99 7.67 5.39
CA ARG A 346 -2.98 7.99 3.95
C ARG A 346 -3.67 9.30 3.60
N TYR A 347 -4.59 9.74 4.44
CA TYR A 347 -5.44 10.91 4.23
C TYR A 347 -5.27 11.86 5.40
N VAL A 348 -5.05 13.14 5.10
CA VAL A 348 -5.00 14.22 6.10
C VAL A 348 -6.08 15.24 5.76
N THR A 349 -7.10 15.32 6.60
CA THR A 349 -8.15 16.33 6.49
C THR A 349 -7.74 17.58 7.25
N LEU A 350 -7.61 18.69 6.54
CA LEU A 350 -7.46 20.01 7.12
C LEU A 350 -8.82 20.72 7.15
N PHE A 351 -9.11 21.44 8.23
CA PHE A 351 -10.33 22.22 8.31
C PHE A 351 -10.19 23.41 9.25
N MET A 352 -10.99 24.46 9.02
CA MET A 352 -11.10 25.56 9.96
C MET A 352 -11.93 25.11 11.17
N ALA A 353 -11.33 25.16 12.37
CA ALA A 353 -12.03 24.93 13.63
C ALA A 353 -12.65 26.22 14.20
N THR A 354 -12.12 27.38 13.81
CA THR A 354 -12.68 28.72 14.08
C THR A 354 -13.09 29.43 12.78
N PRO A 355 -14.05 30.37 12.80
CA PRO A 355 -14.39 31.15 11.61
C PRO A 355 -13.23 32.05 11.18
N GLY A 356 -12.80 31.92 9.92
CA GLY A 356 -11.74 32.74 9.35
C GLY A 356 -11.20 32.21 8.04
N THR A 357 -9.96 32.54 7.73
CA THR A 357 -9.20 31.99 6.61
C THR A 357 -7.75 31.86 7.00
N VAL A 358 -7.18 30.71 6.68
CA VAL A 358 -5.76 30.41 6.81
C VAL A 358 -5.25 30.06 5.42
N GLU A 359 -4.06 30.53 5.10
CA GLU A 359 -3.26 30.11 3.96
C GLU A 359 -2.21 29.13 4.47
N VAL A 360 -2.14 27.94 3.88
CA VAL A 360 -1.08 26.95 4.14
C VAL A 360 -0.20 26.93 2.89
N SER A 361 1.10 27.11 3.03
CA SER A 361 2.01 27.14 1.87
C SER A 361 2.57 25.77 1.48
N GLY A 362 2.44 24.77 2.35
CA GLY A 362 2.79 23.38 2.07
C GLY A 362 2.43 22.41 3.19
N LEU A 363 2.18 21.17 2.80
CA LEU A 363 1.89 20.03 3.67
C LEU A 363 2.89 18.91 3.34
N SER A 364 3.48 18.29 4.36
CA SER A 364 4.46 17.20 4.22
C SER A 364 4.34 16.20 5.37
N ASN A 365 4.78 14.96 5.15
CA ASN A 365 5.02 13.99 6.21
C ASN A 365 6.53 13.82 6.45
N HIS A 366 6.97 13.73 7.70
CA HIS A 366 8.29 13.19 8.04
C HIS A 366 8.13 11.72 8.39
N PHE A 367 8.64 10.82 7.57
CA PHE A 367 8.44 9.38 7.71
C PHE A 367 9.27 8.84 8.90
N THR A 368 8.59 8.32 9.93
CA THR A 368 9.24 7.86 11.18
C THR A 368 9.36 6.34 11.31
N ALA A 369 8.84 5.58 10.33
CA ALA A 369 8.85 4.12 10.37
C ALA A 369 10.25 3.56 10.03
N ALA A 370 10.55 2.38 10.58
CA ALA A 370 11.87 1.73 10.54
C ALA A 370 13.01 2.65 11.00
N PRO A 371 12.97 3.20 12.24
CA PRO A 371 13.93 4.18 12.77
C PRO A 371 15.37 3.66 12.89
N GLN A 372 15.59 2.36 12.74
CA GLN A 372 16.91 1.72 12.65
C GLN A 372 17.57 1.85 11.27
N VAL A 373 16.87 2.40 10.27
CA VAL A 373 17.35 2.59 8.89
C VAL A 373 17.57 4.09 8.65
N ASP A 374 18.72 4.46 8.06
CA ASP A 374 19.00 5.85 7.70
C ASP A 374 17.95 6.38 6.70
N GLU A 375 17.55 7.65 6.82
CA GLU A 375 16.44 8.24 6.02
C GLU A 375 16.67 8.15 4.50
N ASP A 376 17.92 8.21 4.04
CA ASP A 376 18.30 8.07 2.63
C ASP A 376 18.21 6.62 2.13
N LYS A 377 18.25 5.63 3.03
CA LYS A 377 18.24 4.19 2.74
C LYS A 377 16.89 3.52 2.97
N LEU A 378 15.83 4.26 3.31
CA LEU A 378 14.47 3.71 3.50
C LEU A 378 13.90 2.96 2.27
N ARG A 379 14.52 3.08 1.09
CA ARG A 379 14.19 2.34 -0.14
C ARG A 379 15.07 1.10 -0.36
N GLU A 380 16.23 1.03 0.29
CA GLU A 380 17.23 -0.03 0.17
C GLU A 380 16.84 -1.24 1.02
N TYR A 381 15.73 -1.89 0.65
CA TYR A 381 15.32 -3.15 1.29
C TYR A 381 16.45 -4.18 1.21
N SER A 382 16.77 -4.80 2.34
CA SER A 382 17.79 -5.85 2.46
C SER A 382 17.43 -7.16 1.76
N GLY A 383 16.27 -7.24 1.10
CA GLY A 383 15.90 -8.33 0.21
C GLY A 383 14.83 -7.90 -0.79
N TYR A 384 14.57 -8.74 -1.78
CA TYR A 384 13.60 -8.49 -2.83
C TYR A 384 13.03 -9.78 -3.44
N PHE A 385 11.87 -9.66 -4.08
CA PHE A 385 11.26 -10.69 -4.92
C PHE A 385 10.73 -10.03 -6.20
N TYR A 386 10.92 -10.70 -7.33
CA TYR A 386 10.42 -10.27 -8.63
C TYR A 386 10.11 -11.49 -9.50
N SER A 387 8.98 -11.46 -10.20
CA SER A 387 8.49 -12.54 -11.06
C SER A 387 7.79 -12.01 -12.30
N ASP A 388 7.43 -12.89 -13.23
CA ASP A 388 6.54 -12.56 -14.36
C ASP A 388 5.11 -12.22 -13.90
N ASP A 389 4.70 -12.64 -12.70
CA ASP A 389 3.41 -12.28 -12.10
C ASP A 389 3.46 -10.91 -11.42
N THR A 390 2.94 -9.90 -12.13
CA THR A 390 2.85 -8.51 -11.64
C THR A 390 1.98 -8.34 -10.38
N LEU A 391 1.05 -9.25 -10.10
CA LEU A 391 0.23 -9.21 -8.89
C LEU A 391 1.03 -9.69 -7.68
N LEU A 392 1.73 -10.82 -7.79
CA LEU A 392 2.60 -11.34 -6.72
C LEU A 392 3.69 -10.33 -6.35
N ASN A 393 4.31 -9.68 -7.35
CA ASN A 393 5.29 -8.62 -7.12
C ASN A 393 4.71 -7.47 -6.28
N ARG A 394 3.48 -7.02 -6.61
CA ARG A 394 2.81 -5.94 -5.88
C ARG A 394 2.41 -6.35 -4.46
N ILE A 395 1.97 -7.60 -4.27
CA ILE A 395 1.67 -8.16 -2.95
C ILE A 395 2.94 -8.21 -2.09
N TRP A 396 4.07 -8.64 -2.65
CA TRP A 396 5.35 -8.69 -1.93
C TRP A 396 5.81 -7.30 -1.48
N TYR A 397 5.80 -6.30 -2.37
CA TYR A 397 6.17 -4.93 -1.99
C TYR A 397 5.20 -4.29 -0.99
N ALA A 398 3.88 -4.56 -1.12
CA ALA A 398 2.90 -4.12 -0.13
C ALA A 398 3.12 -4.79 1.24
N ALA A 399 3.56 -6.06 1.27
CA ALA A 399 3.94 -6.75 2.50
C ALA A 399 5.20 -6.14 3.14
N ALA A 400 6.24 -5.90 2.35
CA ALA A 400 7.49 -5.27 2.79
C ALA A 400 7.24 -3.88 3.39
N TYR A 401 6.46 -3.06 2.70
CA TYR A 401 6.09 -1.72 3.15
C TYR A 401 5.18 -1.74 4.39
N THR A 402 4.28 -2.73 4.51
CA THR A 402 3.44 -2.90 5.71
C THR A 402 4.27 -3.25 6.95
N ASN A 403 5.31 -4.07 6.81
CA ASN A 403 6.25 -4.35 7.91
C ASN A 403 7.12 -3.13 8.26
N GLN A 404 7.55 -2.35 7.25
CA GLN A 404 8.26 -1.08 7.49
C GLN A 404 7.39 -0.12 8.31
N LEU A 405 6.12 0.06 7.94
CA LEU A 405 5.09 0.84 8.65
C LEU A 405 4.67 0.28 10.02
N SER A 406 5.07 -0.94 10.37
CA SER A 406 4.79 -1.55 11.66
C SER A 406 6.00 -1.51 12.61
N THR A 407 7.08 -0.82 12.22
CA THR A 407 8.34 -0.76 12.97
C THR A 407 8.56 0.66 13.50
N ILE A 408 8.31 0.88 14.78
CA ILE A 408 8.28 2.22 15.39
C ILE A 408 9.48 2.50 16.32
N GLY A 409 9.67 3.78 16.67
CA GLY A 409 10.63 4.19 17.69
C GLY A 409 10.26 3.65 19.07
N ALA A 410 11.25 3.20 19.83
CA ALA A 410 11.00 2.67 21.18
C ALA A 410 10.30 3.68 22.11
N GLY A 411 10.56 4.98 21.93
CA GLY A 411 9.93 6.06 22.71
C GLY A 411 8.61 6.61 22.16
N THR A 412 8.01 6.00 21.13
CA THR A 412 6.79 6.49 20.48
C THR A 412 5.62 5.52 20.60
N SER A 413 5.58 4.71 21.67
CA SER A 413 4.55 3.67 21.85
C SER A 413 3.33 4.17 22.61
N ARG A 414 2.17 3.61 22.25
CA ARG A 414 0.86 4.03 22.79
C ARG A 414 0.78 3.75 24.29
N ASN A 415 0.30 4.71 25.06
CA ASN A 415 0.00 4.54 26.47
C ASN A 415 -1.29 3.72 26.64
N THR A 416 -1.14 2.55 27.26
CA THR A 416 -2.21 1.57 27.46
C THR A 416 -2.71 1.54 28.91
N THR A 417 -2.08 2.32 29.80
CA THR A 417 -2.50 2.46 31.21
C THR A 417 -3.51 3.59 31.41
N THR A 418 -3.54 4.56 30.50
CA THR A 418 -4.49 5.68 30.50
C THR A 418 -5.04 5.89 29.10
N THR A 419 -6.30 5.51 28.87
CA THR A 419 -7.01 5.80 27.62
C THR A 419 -7.35 7.29 27.57
N PRO A 420 -6.78 8.08 26.64
CA PRO A 420 -7.15 9.49 26.49
C PRO A 420 -8.57 9.62 25.91
N THR A 421 -9.33 10.60 26.38
CA THR A 421 -10.70 10.88 25.91
C THR A 421 -10.76 11.59 24.54
N SER A 422 -9.61 11.87 23.93
CA SER A 422 -9.46 12.51 22.62
C SER A 422 -7.98 12.56 22.23
N ASN A 423 -7.66 12.36 20.94
CA ASN A 423 -6.32 12.12 20.42
C ASN A 423 -5.63 10.93 21.11
N TRP A 424 -4.45 10.57 20.64
CA TRP A 424 -3.64 9.51 21.23
C TRP A 424 -2.53 10.06 22.14
N ASN A 425 -1.98 9.16 22.94
CA ASN A 425 -0.89 9.41 23.87
C ASN A 425 0.21 8.39 23.59
N ASN A 426 1.32 8.79 22.95
CA ASN A 426 2.45 7.92 22.66
C ASN A 426 3.60 8.06 23.67
N SER A 427 3.30 8.22 24.98
CA SER A 427 4.32 8.48 26.01
C SER A 427 5.04 7.25 26.56
N GLU A 428 4.71 6.03 26.12
CA GLU A 428 5.28 4.81 26.71
C GLU A 428 6.56 4.37 25.99
N LEU A 429 7.49 3.85 26.78
CA LEU A 429 8.74 3.29 26.30
C LEU A 429 8.58 1.78 26.07
N ILE A 430 8.83 1.33 24.84
CA ILE A 430 9.10 -0.08 24.55
C ILE A 430 10.47 -0.39 25.16
N ALA A 431 10.48 -1.32 26.10
CA ALA A 431 11.68 -1.87 26.71
C ALA A 431 11.85 -3.34 26.31
N PRO A 432 13.10 -3.86 26.25
CA PRO A 432 13.32 -5.30 26.25
C PRO A 432 12.72 -5.93 27.52
N LEU A 433 12.26 -7.17 27.43
CA LEU A 433 11.81 -7.93 28.60
C LEU A 433 12.97 -8.10 29.59
N SER A 434 12.81 -7.53 30.78
CA SER A 434 13.68 -7.76 31.92
C SER A 434 13.28 -9.05 32.66
N PRO A 435 14.22 -9.78 33.30
CA PRO A 435 13.89 -10.85 34.26
C PRO A 435 13.03 -10.38 35.45
N SER A 436 12.87 -9.06 35.65
CA SER A 436 11.97 -8.46 36.64
C SER A 436 10.57 -8.10 36.11
N ASP A 437 10.35 -8.20 34.81
CA ASP A 437 9.05 -7.95 34.20
C ASP A 437 8.09 -9.11 34.50
N SER A 438 6.81 -8.95 34.15
CA SER A 438 5.71 -9.80 34.64
C SER A 438 5.64 -11.20 33.99
N VAL A 439 6.76 -11.92 33.93
CA VAL A 439 6.78 -13.38 33.85
C VAL A 439 6.14 -13.91 35.14
N SER A 440 5.22 -14.89 35.04
CA SER A 440 4.63 -15.47 36.24
C SER A 440 5.70 -16.25 37.04
N ALA A 441 5.49 -16.47 38.34
CA ALA A 441 6.44 -17.22 39.17
C ALA A 441 6.62 -18.67 38.67
N GLU A 442 5.69 -19.14 37.86
CA GLU A 442 5.61 -20.46 37.23
C GLU A 442 6.25 -20.49 35.82
N GLY A 443 6.57 -19.35 35.20
CA GLY A 443 7.25 -19.26 33.90
C GLY A 443 6.43 -18.73 32.72
N MET A 444 5.18 -18.30 32.92
CA MET A 444 4.31 -17.85 31.81
C MET A 444 4.83 -16.52 31.25
N LEU A 445 5.09 -16.47 29.94
CA LEU A 445 5.48 -15.24 29.23
C LEU A 445 4.25 -14.34 29.01
N PRO A 446 4.43 -13.01 29.02
CA PRO A 446 3.32 -12.08 28.86
C PRO A 446 2.74 -12.11 27.44
N TYR A 447 1.44 -11.81 27.31
CA TYR A 447 0.70 -11.72 26.04
C TYR A 447 1.36 -10.78 25.01
N ALA A 448 2.00 -9.72 25.50
CA ALA A 448 2.75 -8.76 24.70
C ALA A 448 3.90 -8.18 25.52
N GLY A 449 4.93 -7.71 24.82
CA GLY A 449 6.08 -7.03 25.45
C GLY A 449 5.71 -5.67 26.07
N PRO A 450 6.65 -5.03 26.80
CA PRO A 450 6.45 -3.70 27.37
C PRO A 450 6.03 -2.67 26.30
N PRO A 451 5.05 -1.78 26.58
CA PRO A 451 4.38 -1.55 27.87
C PRO A 451 3.20 -2.51 28.18
N LEU A 452 2.82 -3.40 27.26
CA LEU A 452 1.60 -4.23 27.34
C LEU A 452 1.72 -5.51 28.21
N LEU A 453 2.62 -5.51 29.19
CA LEU A 453 2.91 -6.64 30.09
C LEU A 453 1.69 -7.16 30.90
N LYS A 454 0.64 -6.34 31.05
CA LYS A 454 -0.58 -6.67 31.82
C LYS A 454 -1.76 -7.11 30.95
N GLY A 455 -1.47 -7.63 29.75
CA GLY A 455 -2.47 -8.34 28.94
C GLY A 455 -3.04 -9.58 29.66
N PRO A 456 -4.14 -10.16 29.16
CA PRO A 456 -4.67 -11.41 29.68
C PRO A 456 -3.66 -12.56 29.49
N GLN A 457 -3.65 -13.57 30.34
CA GLN A 457 -2.75 -14.72 30.13
C GLN A 457 -3.18 -15.50 28.88
N SER A 458 -2.21 -16.04 28.15
CA SER A 458 -2.43 -16.71 26.87
C SER A 458 -1.38 -17.77 26.62
N TYR A 459 -1.82 -19.02 26.56
CA TYR A 459 -0.94 -20.10 26.14
C TYR A 459 -0.53 -20.00 24.65
N THR A 460 -1.40 -19.50 23.77
CA THR A 460 -1.06 -19.34 22.35
C THR A 460 0.05 -18.31 22.14
N TYR A 461 -0.04 -17.13 22.79
CA TYR A 461 1.00 -16.09 22.70
C TYR A 461 2.29 -16.45 23.44
N HIS A 462 2.21 -17.17 24.56
CA HIS A 462 3.38 -17.74 25.24
C HIS A 462 4.21 -18.63 24.30
N LEU A 463 3.55 -19.58 23.64
CA LEU A 463 4.20 -20.53 22.74
C LEU A 463 4.67 -19.88 21.42
N TRP A 464 3.94 -18.88 20.92
CA TRP A 464 4.42 -18.01 19.83
C TRP A 464 5.71 -17.28 20.22
N THR A 465 5.82 -16.78 21.45
CA THR A 465 7.02 -16.05 21.93
C THR A 465 8.25 -16.97 22.05
N LEU A 466 8.06 -18.22 22.50
CA LEU A 466 9.13 -19.22 22.49
C LEU A 466 9.61 -19.50 21.05
N SER A 467 8.67 -19.73 20.12
CA SER A 467 8.99 -19.97 18.70
C SER A 467 9.69 -18.76 18.05
N ALA A 468 9.22 -17.55 18.36
CA ALA A 468 9.80 -16.28 17.90
C ALA A 468 11.22 -16.05 18.45
N THR A 469 11.55 -16.56 19.64
CA THR A 469 12.91 -16.45 20.21
C THR A 469 13.92 -17.25 19.38
N TYR A 470 13.56 -18.45 18.93
CA TYR A 470 14.37 -19.22 17.97
C TYR A 470 14.43 -18.52 16.61
N ALA A 471 13.31 -18.00 16.09
CA ALA A 471 13.28 -17.28 14.82
C ALA A 471 14.19 -16.04 14.83
N TYR A 472 14.19 -15.28 15.92
CA TYR A 472 15.12 -14.17 16.14
C TYR A 472 16.57 -14.66 16.03
N TRP A 473 16.97 -15.64 16.84
CA TRP A 473 18.34 -16.18 16.85
C TRP A 473 18.77 -16.72 15.48
N LYS A 474 17.89 -17.45 14.79
CA LYS A 474 18.12 -17.99 13.46
C LYS A 474 18.52 -16.89 12.46
N HIS A 475 17.87 -15.73 12.56
CA HIS A 475 18.05 -14.59 11.65
C HIS A 475 18.98 -13.48 12.18
N SER A 476 19.44 -13.54 13.43
CA SER A 476 20.37 -12.55 14.02
C SER A 476 21.77 -13.13 14.32
N GLY A 477 21.86 -14.42 14.65
CA GLY A 477 23.07 -15.01 15.22
C GLY A 477 23.40 -14.53 16.64
N ASP A 478 22.48 -13.82 17.31
CA ASP A 478 22.71 -13.18 18.60
C ASP A 478 22.63 -14.19 19.76
N ASP A 479 23.71 -14.95 19.85
CA ASP A 479 24.00 -15.93 20.88
C ASP A 479 23.99 -15.36 22.29
N ASP A 480 24.41 -14.10 22.48
CA ASP A 480 24.56 -13.47 23.80
C ASP A 480 23.21 -12.99 24.34
N PHE A 481 22.34 -12.45 23.49
CA PHE A 481 20.96 -12.12 23.84
C PHE A 481 20.20 -13.35 24.34
N VAL A 482 20.24 -14.47 23.59
CA VAL A 482 19.52 -15.69 23.98
C VAL A 482 20.10 -16.31 25.24
N LYS A 483 21.44 -16.35 25.40
CA LYS A 483 22.06 -16.82 26.65
C LYS A 483 21.64 -15.98 27.86
N GLY A 484 21.48 -14.67 27.68
CA GLY A 484 20.99 -13.75 28.73
C GLY A 484 19.54 -13.99 29.14
N LEU A 485 18.71 -14.55 28.25
CA LEU A 485 17.30 -14.88 28.50
C LEU A 485 17.06 -16.37 28.82
N TRP A 486 18.11 -17.21 28.84
CA TRP A 486 17.93 -18.67 28.84
C TRP A 486 17.05 -19.19 29.98
N ASP A 487 17.29 -18.74 31.21
CA ASP A 487 16.56 -19.23 32.39
C ASP A 487 15.06 -18.88 32.34
N VAL A 488 14.69 -17.80 31.64
CA VAL A 488 13.29 -17.42 31.39
C VAL A 488 12.69 -18.24 30.25
N PHE A 489 13.47 -18.46 29.18
CA PHE A 489 13.08 -19.27 28.03
C PHE A 489 12.84 -20.73 28.40
N SER A 490 13.80 -21.39 29.06
CA SER A 490 13.71 -22.79 29.47
C SER A 490 12.56 -23.02 30.44
N ARG A 491 12.40 -22.16 31.44
CA ARG A 491 11.29 -22.22 32.39
C ARG A 491 9.93 -22.03 31.71
N GLY A 492 9.86 -21.27 30.61
CA GLY A 492 8.67 -21.14 29.78
C GLY A 492 8.32 -22.43 29.01
N VAL A 493 9.32 -23.14 28.48
CA VAL A 493 9.14 -24.47 27.85
C VAL A 493 8.69 -25.49 28.90
N ASP A 494 9.40 -25.55 30.02
CA ASP A 494 9.12 -26.50 31.12
C ASP A 494 7.73 -26.31 31.71
N LEU A 495 7.24 -25.06 31.83
CA LEU A 495 5.87 -24.79 32.29
C LEU A 495 4.82 -25.47 31.40
N ALA A 496 4.97 -25.39 30.08
CA ALA A 496 4.03 -25.98 29.14
C ALA A 496 4.04 -27.53 29.23
N LEU A 497 5.22 -28.13 29.36
CA LEU A 497 5.35 -29.58 29.59
C LEU A 497 4.77 -30.00 30.95
N GLU A 498 4.96 -29.21 32.01
CA GLU A 498 4.32 -29.44 33.31
C GLU A 498 2.79 -29.33 33.24
N ASP A 499 2.21 -28.49 32.39
CA ASP A 499 0.75 -28.43 32.18
C ASP A 499 0.23 -29.62 31.34
N VAL A 500 1.00 -30.13 30.37
CA VAL A 500 0.72 -31.44 29.72
C VAL A 500 0.70 -32.56 30.76
N GLU A 501 1.69 -32.59 31.66
CA GLU A 501 1.72 -33.59 32.73
C GLU A 501 0.61 -33.39 33.77
N ARG A 502 0.26 -32.15 34.12
CA ARG A 502 -0.83 -31.85 35.09
C ARG A 502 -2.23 -32.06 34.50
N GLY A 503 -2.35 -32.12 33.17
CA GLY A 503 -3.61 -32.27 32.44
C GLY A 503 -4.51 -33.41 32.94
N ALA A 504 -5.81 -33.15 32.94
CA ALA A 504 -6.80 -34.14 33.34
C ALA A 504 -6.80 -35.33 32.37
N ASN A 505 -7.15 -36.52 32.87
CA ASN A 505 -7.24 -37.76 32.09
C ASN A 505 -5.93 -38.29 31.44
N LYS A 506 -4.81 -37.55 31.52
CA LYS A 506 -3.49 -37.97 31.00
C LYS A 506 -3.50 -38.29 29.49
N THR A 507 -4.16 -37.43 28.71
CA THR A 507 -4.24 -37.49 27.24
C THR A 507 -2.90 -37.31 26.53
N GLY A 508 -1.90 -36.70 27.19
CA GLY A 508 -0.66 -36.27 26.54
C GLY A 508 -0.78 -34.94 25.78
N LEU A 509 -1.93 -34.27 25.89
CA LEU A 509 -2.17 -32.92 25.39
C LEU A 509 -1.96 -31.88 26.48
N LEU A 510 -1.63 -30.66 26.06
CA LEU A 510 -1.63 -29.46 26.90
C LEU A 510 -3.07 -29.13 27.29
N ASP A 511 -3.34 -29.13 28.60
CA ASP A 511 -4.65 -28.76 29.18
C ASP A 511 -4.63 -27.29 29.61
N VAL A 512 -4.97 -26.40 28.66
CA VAL A 512 -4.93 -24.94 28.85
C VAL A 512 -5.90 -24.50 29.95
N PRO A 513 -5.43 -23.87 31.04
CA PRO A 513 -6.32 -23.38 32.09
C PRO A 513 -7.14 -22.19 31.60
N GLU A 514 -8.38 -22.08 32.08
CA GLU A 514 -9.32 -21.00 31.73
C GLU A 514 -8.78 -19.60 32.03
N SER A 515 -7.84 -19.46 32.97
CA SER A 515 -7.18 -18.18 33.24
C SER A 515 -6.23 -17.74 32.12
N ALA A 516 -5.75 -18.68 31.30
CA ALA A 516 -4.78 -18.47 30.21
C ALA A 516 -5.34 -18.83 28.81
N SER A 517 -6.67 -18.88 28.68
CA SER A 517 -7.42 -19.22 27.45
C SER A 517 -7.66 -18.03 26.51
N SER A 518 -6.92 -16.91 26.66
CA SER A 518 -7.07 -15.78 25.75
C SER A 518 -6.27 -16.01 24.46
N SER A 519 -6.93 -15.85 23.32
CA SER A 519 -6.31 -15.92 22.00
C SER A 519 -6.99 -14.95 21.05
N TRP A 520 -6.29 -14.46 20.03
CA TRP A 520 -6.84 -13.45 19.13
C TRP A 520 -7.90 -14.05 18.21
N GLY A 521 -9.08 -13.41 18.15
CA GLY A 521 -10.18 -13.83 17.27
C GLY A 521 -10.79 -15.20 17.59
N ARG A 522 -10.48 -15.80 18.75
CA ARG A 522 -10.98 -17.13 19.15
C ARG A 522 -11.50 -17.13 20.58
N SER A 523 -12.58 -17.86 20.84
CA SER A 523 -13.06 -18.16 22.19
C SER A 523 -14.02 -19.36 22.16
N PRO A 524 -13.88 -20.36 23.04
CA PRO A 524 -12.85 -20.52 24.08
C PRO A 524 -11.62 -21.32 23.60
N THR A 525 -10.39 -20.87 23.92
CA THR A 525 -9.15 -21.64 23.67
C THR A 525 -8.57 -22.20 24.98
N ALA A 526 -9.44 -22.72 25.85
CA ALA A 526 -9.09 -23.44 27.08
C ALA A 526 -8.94 -24.95 26.81
N ARG A 527 -8.73 -25.78 27.85
CA ARG A 527 -8.72 -27.26 27.74
C ARG A 527 -7.70 -27.75 26.70
N HIS A 528 -7.99 -28.83 25.98
CA HIS A 528 -7.12 -29.38 24.94
C HIS A 528 -7.24 -28.58 23.63
N ASP A 529 -7.11 -27.25 23.71
CA ASP A 529 -7.18 -26.33 22.56
C ASP A 529 -6.15 -26.73 21.51
N LEU A 530 -6.61 -26.78 20.26
CA LEU A 530 -5.76 -27.17 19.17
C LEU A 530 -4.56 -26.22 19.01
N THR A 531 -4.85 -24.92 18.94
CA THR A 531 -3.87 -23.90 18.57
C THR A 531 -2.71 -23.93 19.55
N ALA A 532 -3.00 -24.09 20.84
CA ALA A 532 -2.01 -24.25 21.90
C ALA A 532 -1.22 -25.56 21.75
N ASN A 533 -1.86 -26.68 21.43
CA ASN A 533 -1.16 -27.96 21.25
C ASN A 533 -0.26 -28.00 19.99
N ALA A 534 -0.73 -27.47 18.87
CA ALA A 534 0.06 -27.32 17.65
C ALA A 534 1.22 -26.32 17.83
N ASN A 535 0.97 -25.19 18.51
CA ASN A 535 2.03 -24.25 18.86
C ASN A 535 3.04 -24.85 19.85
N LEU A 536 2.62 -25.74 20.76
CA LEU A 536 3.55 -26.41 21.69
C LEU A 536 4.45 -27.38 20.93
N TYR A 537 3.92 -28.17 20.01
CA TYR A 537 4.71 -29.03 19.13
C TYR A 537 5.80 -28.20 18.39
N HIS A 538 5.41 -27.09 17.77
CA HIS A 538 6.34 -26.22 17.06
C HIS A 538 7.35 -25.51 17.99
N ALA A 539 6.91 -25.09 19.18
CA ALA A 539 7.78 -24.49 20.19
C ALA A 539 8.82 -25.48 20.71
N LEU A 540 8.49 -26.76 20.88
CA LEU A 540 9.44 -27.81 21.27
C LEU A 540 10.47 -28.07 20.17
N GLU A 541 10.06 -28.12 18.90
CA GLU A 541 11.01 -28.19 17.78
C GLU A 541 11.99 -27.00 17.77
N CYS A 542 11.47 -25.78 17.97
CA CYS A 542 12.25 -24.55 18.00
C CYS A 542 13.22 -24.53 19.20
N ALA A 543 12.74 -24.95 20.38
CA ALA A 543 13.52 -25.01 21.60
C ALA A 543 14.64 -26.06 21.53
N GLY A 544 14.37 -27.24 20.97
CA GLY A 544 15.39 -28.28 20.72
C GLY A 544 16.49 -27.79 19.78
N LYS A 545 16.11 -27.19 18.63
CA LYS A 545 17.06 -26.60 17.66
C LYS A 545 17.93 -25.52 18.32
N LEU A 546 17.32 -24.60 19.08
CA LEU A 546 18.02 -23.53 19.79
C LEU A 546 18.97 -24.06 20.88
N ALA A 547 18.50 -25.01 21.70
CA ALA A 547 19.29 -25.66 22.74
C ALA A 547 20.52 -26.38 22.15
N ARG A 548 20.34 -27.15 21.07
CA ARG A 548 21.46 -27.81 20.37
C ARG A 548 22.48 -26.81 19.84
N ALA A 549 22.03 -25.70 19.23
CA ALA A 549 22.93 -24.67 18.72
C ALA A 549 23.77 -24.02 19.84
N LEU A 550 23.18 -23.84 21.03
CA LEU A 550 23.85 -23.31 22.23
C LEU A 550 24.63 -24.38 23.03
N ASN A 551 24.82 -25.59 22.48
CA ASN A 551 25.48 -26.75 23.10
C ASN A 551 24.79 -27.30 24.36
N ARG A 552 23.51 -26.98 24.55
CA ARG A 552 22.65 -27.42 25.66
C ARG A 552 21.94 -28.73 25.31
N THR A 553 22.75 -29.75 24.99
CA THR A 553 22.28 -31.02 24.42
C THR A 553 21.32 -31.79 25.33
N ASP A 554 21.51 -31.71 26.65
CA ASP A 554 20.66 -32.45 27.61
C ASP A 554 19.25 -31.85 27.70
N GLU A 555 19.13 -30.51 27.79
CA GLU A 555 17.85 -29.79 27.72
C GLU A 555 17.16 -30.03 26.36
N ALA A 556 17.92 -30.03 25.26
CA ALA A 556 17.39 -30.35 23.93
C ALA A 556 16.79 -31.76 23.86
N MET A 557 17.51 -32.78 24.34
CA MET A 557 17.02 -34.16 24.34
C MET A 557 15.77 -34.31 25.22
N GLN A 558 15.77 -33.68 26.41
CA GLN A 558 14.62 -33.69 27.31
C GLN A 558 13.35 -33.15 26.62
N TRP A 559 13.44 -32.00 25.94
CA TRP A 559 12.27 -31.41 25.27
C TRP A 559 11.88 -32.17 23.99
N GLU A 560 12.84 -32.67 23.22
CA GLU A 560 12.60 -33.44 22.00
C GLU A 560 11.92 -34.80 22.27
N GLU A 561 12.16 -35.41 23.43
CA GLU A 561 11.48 -36.66 23.86
C GLU A 561 9.94 -36.52 23.97
N HIS A 562 9.41 -35.29 24.12
CA HIS A 562 7.96 -35.03 24.17
C HIS A 562 7.30 -34.81 22.80
N ILE A 563 8.06 -34.59 21.73
CA ILE A 563 7.53 -34.21 20.40
C ILE A 563 6.67 -35.34 19.79
N GLU A 564 7.19 -36.57 19.76
CA GLU A 564 6.48 -37.74 19.22
C GLU A 564 5.23 -38.13 20.06
N PRO A 565 5.29 -38.19 21.41
CA PRO A 565 4.10 -38.35 22.24
C PRO A 565 3.03 -37.27 22.02
N LEU A 566 3.41 -36.00 21.92
CA LEU A 566 2.47 -34.90 21.72
C LEU A 566 1.82 -34.98 20.34
N SER A 567 2.59 -35.22 19.28
CA SER A 567 2.06 -35.43 17.92
C SER A 567 1.11 -36.63 17.88
N SER A 568 1.45 -37.72 18.55
CA SER A 568 0.60 -38.91 18.67
C SER A 568 -0.71 -38.60 19.42
N ALA A 569 -0.64 -37.85 20.51
CA ALA A 569 -1.81 -37.43 21.29
C ALA A 569 -2.73 -36.51 20.47
N ILE A 570 -2.16 -35.54 19.76
CA ILE A 570 -2.89 -34.65 18.84
C ILE A 570 -3.57 -35.49 17.74
N ASN A 571 -2.86 -36.39 17.08
CA ASN A 571 -3.42 -37.21 16.00
C ASN A 571 -4.45 -38.25 16.49
N THR A 572 -4.41 -38.65 17.77
CA THR A 572 -5.30 -39.67 18.37
C THR A 572 -6.56 -39.08 18.97
N HIS A 573 -6.39 -38.04 19.80
CA HIS A 573 -7.50 -37.39 20.48
C HIS A 573 -8.15 -36.35 19.61
N LEU A 574 -7.38 -35.77 18.67
CA LEU A 574 -7.91 -34.72 17.85
C LEU A 574 -8.55 -35.19 16.53
N TRP A 575 -7.83 -35.84 15.59
CA TRP A 575 -8.26 -36.01 14.16
C TRP A 575 -9.74 -36.36 13.89
N ASP A 576 -10.40 -35.59 13.00
CA ASP A 576 -11.68 -35.97 12.38
C ASP A 576 -11.45 -36.67 11.03
N GLU A 577 -11.66 -37.99 11.01
CA GLU A 577 -11.50 -38.85 9.83
C GLU A 577 -12.61 -38.65 8.77
N GLU A 578 -13.78 -38.10 9.12
CA GLU A 578 -14.89 -37.85 8.18
C GLU A 578 -14.74 -36.48 7.49
N MET A 579 -14.36 -35.45 8.26
CA MET A 579 -14.12 -34.10 7.74
C MET A 579 -12.75 -33.95 7.07
N GLY A 580 -11.79 -34.83 7.38
CA GLY A 580 -10.40 -34.69 6.94
C GLY A 580 -9.75 -33.40 7.48
N LEU A 581 -10.23 -32.92 8.64
CA LEU A 581 -10.02 -31.59 9.19
C LEU A 581 -10.02 -31.57 10.72
N TYR A 582 -10.00 -30.33 11.26
CA TYR A 582 -9.27 -29.93 12.46
C TYR A 582 -10.03 -29.20 13.57
N MET A 583 -9.59 -29.50 14.79
CA MET A 583 -10.22 -29.35 16.11
C MET A 583 -10.09 -27.90 16.50
N ASP A 584 -11.06 -27.45 17.25
CA ASP A 584 -10.81 -26.35 18.17
C ASP A 584 -10.41 -26.93 19.54
N ASN A 585 -10.96 -28.09 19.95
CA ASN A 585 -10.71 -28.67 21.28
C ASN A 585 -11.05 -30.16 21.36
N ASP A 586 -10.63 -30.93 22.37
CA ASP A 586 -11.03 -32.35 22.50
C ASP A 586 -12.56 -32.61 22.61
N THR A 587 -13.36 -31.55 22.55
CA THR A 587 -14.81 -31.54 22.35
C THR A 587 -15.31 -31.31 20.90
N GLU A 588 -14.53 -30.76 19.92
CA GLU A 588 -14.92 -30.40 18.52
C GLU A 588 -13.70 -30.29 17.52
N ALA A 589 -13.59 -31.00 16.34
CA ALA A 589 -12.57 -32.06 15.97
C ALA A 589 -11.31 -31.95 14.95
N GLY A 590 -10.05 -32.36 15.32
CA GLY A 590 -8.75 -32.65 14.52
C GLY A 590 -7.30 -31.95 14.62
N VAL A 591 -6.15 -32.61 14.30
CA VAL A 591 -4.88 -32.02 13.66
C VAL A 591 -3.94 -32.99 12.89
N ALA A 592 -2.89 -32.45 12.24
CA ALA A 592 -2.12 -32.97 11.11
C ALA A 592 -0.85 -33.80 11.32
N ASP A 593 -0.73 -34.80 10.44
CA ASP A 593 0.51 -35.46 10.01
C ASP A 593 0.64 -35.45 8.46
N ALA A 594 1.64 -36.13 7.91
CA ALA A 594 2.07 -35.97 6.51
C ALA A 594 1.09 -36.48 5.44
N ASP A 595 0.43 -37.63 5.62
CA ASP A 595 -0.61 -38.09 4.68
C ASP A 595 -1.88 -37.21 4.81
N ARG A 596 -2.14 -36.72 6.03
CA ARG A 596 -3.27 -35.83 6.32
C ARG A 596 -3.06 -34.39 5.82
N ALA A 597 -1.81 -33.92 5.69
CA ALA A 597 -1.48 -32.59 5.19
C ALA A 597 -2.05 -32.32 3.78
N GLN A 598 -2.02 -33.31 2.90
CA GLN A 598 -2.66 -33.23 1.57
C GLN A 598 -4.19 -33.14 1.67
N THR A 599 -4.81 -33.98 2.49
CA THR A 599 -6.26 -33.96 2.75
C THR A 599 -6.73 -32.59 3.25
N VAL A 600 -6.01 -32.01 4.21
CA VAL A 600 -6.30 -30.70 4.81
C VAL A 600 -6.10 -29.58 3.82
N SER A 601 -5.01 -29.62 3.06
CA SER A 601 -4.73 -28.68 1.99
C SER A 601 -5.85 -28.65 0.93
N LEU A 602 -6.54 -29.78 0.72
CA LEU A 602 -7.72 -29.87 -0.16
C LEU A 602 -9.03 -29.50 0.53
N ALA A 603 -9.17 -29.76 1.83
CA ALA A 603 -10.38 -29.47 2.60
C ALA A 603 -10.49 -28.00 3.01
N LEU A 604 -9.37 -27.34 3.34
CA LEU A 604 -9.30 -25.90 3.58
C LEU A 604 -9.67 -25.11 2.32
N LYS A 605 -9.13 -25.52 1.15
CA LYS A 605 -9.48 -24.91 -0.15
C LYS A 605 -10.98 -24.93 -0.49
N GLN A 606 -11.73 -25.89 0.04
CA GLN A 606 -13.20 -25.96 -0.15
C GLN A 606 -13.96 -24.88 0.64
N ARG A 607 -13.31 -24.19 1.59
CA ARG A 607 -13.87 -23.08 2.38
C ARG A 607 -13.66 -21.70 1.74
N TRP A 608 -12.91 -21.62 0.65
CA TRP A 608 -12.67 -20.35 -0.05
C TRP A 608 -13.92 -19.83 -0.74
N ASN A 609 -13.98 -18.52 -0.90
CA ASN A 609 -14.97 -17.84 -1.74
C ASN A 609 -14.30 -16.85 -2.69
N ASP A 610 -15.08 -15.97 -3.33
CA ASP A 610 -14.60 -14.96 -4.29
C ASP A 610 -13.63 -13.92 -3.70
N HIS A 611 -13.35 -13.95 -2.38
CA HIS A 611 -12.56 -12.95 -1.67
C HIS A 611 -11.38 -13.51 -0.84
N GLY A 612 -11.37 -14.81 -0.50
CA GLY A 612 -10.27 -15.41 0.27
C GLY A 612 -10.68 -16.65 1.07
N ALA A 613 -9.85 -17.03 2.05
CA ALA A 613 -10.11 -18.14 2.97
C ALA A 613 -11.05 -17.70 4.10
N VAL A 614 -12.31 -18.14 4.03
CA VAL A 614 -13.30 -17.86 5.07
C VAL A 614 -13.05 -18.76 6.28
N SER A 615 -12.96 -18.17 7.47
CA SER A 615 -12.79 -18.87 8.75
C SER A 615 -14.14 -19.00 9.47
N PRO A 616 -14.78 -20.19 9.51
CA PRO A 616 -16.01 -20.41 10.28
C PRO A 616 -15.83 -20.13 11.77
N GLU A 617 -14.74 -20.63 12.35
CA GLU A 617 -14.33 -20.41 13.74
C GLU A 617 -14.04 -18.93 14.04
N GLY A 618 -13.56 -18.18 13.05
CA GLY A 618 -13.36 -16.73 13.08
C GLY A 618 -14.62 -15.92 12.75
N LEU A 619 -15.82 -16.43 13.05
CA LEU A 619 -17.12 -15.76 12.81
C LEU A 619 -17.38 -15.38 11.33
N SER A 620 -16.87 -16.18 10.39
CA SER A 620 -16.87 -15.88 8.94
C SER A 620 -16.08 -14.61 8.55
N ALA A 621 -15.05 -14.27 9.32
CA ALA A 621 -14.04 -13.33 8.87
C ALA A 621 -13.10 -13.98 7.83
N ILE A 622 -12.48 -13.14 7.01
CA ILE A 622 -11.26 -13.47 6.28
C ILE A 622 -10.13 -12.69 6.97
N SER A 623 -9.13 -13.40 7.46
CA SER A 623 -8.05 -12.80 8.26
C SER A 623 -6.70 -13.25 7.71
N PRO A 624 -5.95 -12.36 7.03
CA PRO A 624 -4.66 -12.69 6.41
C PRO A 624 -3.60 -13.26 7.37
N PHE A 625 -3.78 -13.09 8.68
CA PHE A 625 -3.03 -13.80 9.72
C PHE A 625 -3.27 -15.31 9.68
N VAL A 626 -4.54 -15.73 9.73
CA VAL A 626 -4.96 -17.14 9.70
C VAL A 626 -4.77 -17.72 8.30
N SER A 627 -5.17 -16.99 7.26
CA SER A 627 -4.94 -17.39 5.86
C SER A 627 -3.44 -17.52 5.55
N GLY A 628 -2.56 -16.80 6.24
CA GLY A 628 -1.11 -16.99 6.15
C GLY A 628 -0.63 -18.33 6.70
N LEU A 629 -1.25 -18.83 7.76
CA LEU A 629 -0.98 -20.18 8.28
C LEU A 629 -1.50 -21.24 7.29
N GLU A 630 -2.64 -21.00 6.64
CA GLU A 630 -3.17 -21.86 5.58
C GLU A 630 -2.29 -21.87 4.32
N VAL A 631 -1.80 -20.71 3.86
CA VAL A 631 -0.75 -20.61 2.82
C VAL A 631 0.45 -21.48 3.18
N SER A 632 0.90 -21.42 4.44
CA SER A 632 2.01 -22.24 4.94
C SER A 632 1.66 -23.73 4.95
N ALA A 633 0.43 -24.11 5.32
CA ALA A 633 -0.05 -25.50 5.27
C ALA A 633 -0.08 -26.05 3.82
N HIS A 634 -0.50 -25.24 2.84
CA HIS A 634 -0.43 -25.64 1.43
C HIS A 634 1.00 -25.86 0.95
N VAL A 635 1.95 -25.00 1.35
CA VAL A 635 3.38 -25.19 1.06
C VAL A 635 3.91 -26.49 1.67
N GLN A 636 3.65 -26.74 2.96
CA GLN A 636 4.12 -27.94 3.66
C GLN A 636 3.49 -29.23 3.12
N ALA A 637 2.25 -29.18 2.61
CA ALA A 637 1.64 -30.29 1.89
C ALA A 637 2.27 -30.54 0.50
N GLY A 638 3.10 -29.62 -0.03
CA GLY A 638 3.62 -29.66 -1.40
C GLY A 638 2.67 -29.08 -2.46
N ASN A 639 1.54 -28.49 -2.04
CA ASN A 639 0.54 -27.89 -2.92
C ASN A 639 0.83 -26.40 -3.16
N ILE A 640 2.01 -26.09 -3.70
CA ILE A 640 2.45 -24.71 -3.96
C ILE A 640 1.48 -23.93 -4.87
N SER A 641 0.77 -24.62 -5.77
CA SER A 641 -0.29 -24.01 -6.59
C SER A 641 -1.45 -23.48 -5.76
N ASN A 642 -1.89 -24.19 -4.70
CA ASN A 642 -2.92 -23.69 -3.79
C ASN A 642 -2.40 -22.49 -2.99
N ALA A 643 -1.15 -22.52 -2.53
CA ALA A 643 -0.54 -21.39 -1.83
C ALA A 643 -0.53 -20.13 -2.71
N LEU A 644 -0.09 -20.23 -3.97
CA LEU A 644 -0.09 -19.12 -4.93
C LEU A 644 -1.50 -18.66 -5.31
N GLU A 645 -2.45 -19.58 -5.47
CA GLU A 645 -3.84 -19.26 -5.77
C GLU A 645 -4.51 -18.47 -4.63
N LEU A 646 -4.31 -18.88 -3.37
CA LEU A 646 -4.81 -18.14 -2.20
C LEU A 646 -4.14 -16.76 -2.06
N ILE A 647 -2.84 -16.66 -2.31
CA ILE A 647 -2.14 -15.36 -2.32
C ILE A 647 -2.74 -14.43 -3.39
N ARG A 648 -2.95 -14.91 -4.62
CA ARG A 648 -3.54 -14.11 -5.71
C ARG A 648 -5.00 -13.72 -5.41
N LEU A 649 -5.77 -14.63 -4.83
CA LEU A 649 -7.17 -14.44 -4.46
C LEU A 649 -7.32 -13.40 -3.35
N GLU A 650 -6.81 -13.71 -2.15
CA GLU A 650 -7.09 -12.94 -0.94
C GLU A 650 -6.25 -11.65 -0.87
N TRP A 651 -4.93 -11.76 -1.02
CA TRP A 651 -4.06 -10.58 -1.00
C TRP A 651 -4.30 -9.69 -2.23
N GLY A 652 -4.63 -10.27 -3.37
CA GLY A 652 -5.03 -9.52 -4.55
C GLY A 652 -6.36 -8.79 -4.36
N TYR A 653 -7.38 -9.44 -3.80
CA TYR A 653 -8.65 -8.81 -3.45
C TYR A 653 -8.44 -7.63 -2.51
N MET A 654 -7.83 -7.86 -1.34
CA MET A 654 -7.72 -6.84 -0.30
C MET A 654 -6.82 -5.66 -0.70
N LEU A 655 -5.76 -5.92 -1.49
CA LEU A 655 -4.94 -4.86 -2.07
C LEU A 655 -5.78 -3.99 -3.02
N SER A 656 -6.61 -4.60 -3.88
CA SER A 656 -7.48 -3.85 -4.81
C SER A 656 -8.65 -3.11 -4.12
N ALA A 657 -9.16 -3.65 -3.02
CA ALA A 657 -10.37 -3.17 -2.35
C ALA A 657 -10.10 -2.03 -1.34
N PHE A 658 -8.99 -2.08 -0.61
CA PHE A 658 -8.82 -1.26 0.60
C PHE A 658 -7.70 -0.20 0.53
N SER A 659 -6.52 -0.51 0.00
CA SER A 659 -5.35 0.39 0.10
C SER A 659 -4.57 0.57 -1.22
N ASN A 660 -4.48 -0.47 -2.05
CA ASN A 660 -3.59 -0.59 -3.19
C ASN A 660 -2.07 -0.42 -2.88
N SER A 661 -1.67 -0.43 -1.60
CA SER A 661 -0.28 -0.17 -1.17
C SER A 661 0.16 -0.89 0.11
N THR A 662 -0.77 -1.31 0.97
CA THR A 662 -0.52 -1.90 2.31
C THR A 662 -1.50 -3.04 2.58
N LEU A 663 -1.21 -3.90 3.54
CA LEU A 663 -2.01 -5.09 3.81
C LEU A 663 -2.93 -4.88 5.02
N ILE A 664 -4.23 -5.11 4.81
CA ILE A 664 -5.27 -4.91 5.83
C ILE A 664 -5.24 -6.03 6.89
N GLU A 665 -5.66 -5.69 8.10
CA GLU A 665 -5.78 -6.55 9.27
C GLU A 665 -6.72 -7.77 9.09
N GLY A 666 -7.81 -7.57 8.35
CA GLY A 666 -8.91 -8.52 8.18
C GLY A 666 -10.14 -7.84 7.60
N PHE A 667 -11.05 -8.62 7.06
CA PHE A 667 -12.30 -8.16 6.44
C PHE A 667 -13.35 -9.27 6.51
N TYR A 668 -14.57 -9.03 6.01
CA TYR A 668 -15.67 -10.00 6.14
C TYR A 668 -15.84 -10.88 4.90
N HIS A 669 -16.44 -12.06 5.05
CA HIS A 669 -16.62 -13.01 3.94
C HIS A 669 -17.37 -12.45 2.71
N ASP A 670 -18.12 -11.35 2.82
CA ASP A 670 -18.78 -10.69 1.68
C ASP A 670 -17.91 -9.60 1.02
N GLY A 671 -16.62 -9.53 1.39
CA GLY A 671 -15.65 -8.57 0.89
C GLY A 671 -15.75 -7.17 1.53
N THR A 672 -16.68 -6.94 2.47
CA THR A 672 -16.83 -5.63 3.10
C THR A 672 -15.76 -5.32 4.13
N LEU A 673 -15.50 -4.03 4.34
CA LEU A 673 -14.64 -3.52 5.42
C LEU A 673 -15.36 -3.67 6.76
N HIS A 674 -15.35 -4.88 7.29
CA HIS A 674 -15.95 -5.26 8.56
C HIS A 674 -15.14 -6.40 9.17
N TYR A 675 -14.94 -6.39 10.49
CA TYR A 675 -14.20 -7.44 11.19
C TYR A 675 -14.94 -7.78 12.50
N PRO A 676 -15.57 -8.97 12.59
CA PRO A 676 -16.62 -9.22 13.58
C PRO A 676 -16.14 -9.17 15.04
N PHE A 677 -14.84 -9.38 15.29
CA PHE A 677 -14.24 -9.24 16.62
C PHE A 677 -14.27 -7.80 17.17
N TYR A 678 -14.52 -6.80 16.31
CA TYR A 678 -14.65 -5.39 16.66
C TYR A 678 -16.10 -4.91 16.75
N GLY A 679 -17.08 -5.82 16.57
CA GLY A 679 -18.49 -5.43 16.52
C GLY A 679 -18.72 -4.40 15.42
N SER A 680 -19.26 -3.23 15.75
CA SER A 680 -19.53 -2.15 14.79
C SER A 680 -18.39 -1.13 14.62
N LEU A 681 -17.17 -1.43 15.08
CA LEU A 681 -16.03 -0.50 15.06
C LEU A 681 -15.16 -0.65 13.79
N ASP A 682 -15.78 -0.63 12.61
CA ASP A 682 -15.08 -0.87 11.34
C ASP A 682 -13.94 0.12 11.07
N SER A 683 -14.03 1.35 11.60
CA SER A 683 -12.96 2.36 11.53
C SER A 683 -11.76 2.11 12.45
N TYR A 684 -11.73 0.99 13.18
CA TYR A 684 -10.57 0.52 13.95
C TYR A 684 -9.77 -0.56 13.20
N ILE A 685 -10.31 -1.13 12.12
CA ILE A 685 -9.64 -2.14 11.29
C ILE A 685 -8.41 -1.49 10.65
N SER A 686 -7.20 -1.96 10.99
CA SER A 686 -5.99 -1.36 10.41
C SER A 686 -5.81 -1.76 8.95
N HIS A 687 -5.57 -0.79 8.08
CA HIS A 687 -5.22 -0.95 6.67
C HIS A 687 -3.72 -1.24 6.43
N ALA A 688 -2.91 -1.32 7.49
CA ALA A 688 -1.46 -1.57 7.42
C ALA A 688 -0.97 -2.42 8.61
N HIS A 689 -1.37 -3.69 8.67
CA HIS A 689 -1.06 -4.57 9.81
C HIS A 689 -0.05 -5.67 9.46
N ALA A 690 1.10 -5.69 10.18
CA ALA A 690 2.19 -6.68 9.98
C ALA A 690 1.77 -8.15 9.93
N ARG A 691 0.72 -8.56 10.67
CA ARG A 691 0.25 -9.95 10.72
C ARG A 691 -0.28 -10.47 9.37
N SER A 692 -0.51 -9.58 8.42
CA SER A 692 -0.99 -9.87 7.07
C SER A 692 0.15 -10.06 6.06
N THR A 693 1.41 -10.05 6.48
CA THR A 693 2.58 -9.98 5.57
C THR A 693 3.19 -11.33 5.16
N THR A 694 2.54 -12.46 5.47
CA THR A 694 3.03 -13.81 5.18
C THR A 694 3.56 -14.04 3.75
N PRO A 695 2.95 -13.50 2.67
CA PRO A 695 3.50 -13.65 1.32
C PRO A 695 4.93 -13.12 1.15
N LEU A 696 5.39 -12.20 2.00
CA LEU A 696 6.78 -11.73 2.01
C LEU A 696 7.75 -12.90 2.21
N ALA A 697 7.49 -13.73 3.23
CA ALA A 697 8.29 -14.91 3.54
C ALA A 697 8.00 -16.04 2.55
N THR A 698 6.72 -16.33 2.25
CA THR A 698 6.36 -17.42 1.33
C THR A 698 6.93 -17.23 -0.08
N LEU A 699 6.85 -16.03 -0.66
CA LEU A 699 7.31 -15.81 -2.02
C LEU A 699 8.85 -15.90 -2.13
N THR A 700 9.58 -15.37 -1.14
CA THR A 700 11.05 -15.40 -1.09
C THR A 700 11.61 -16.78 -0.70
N GLN A 701 11.13 -17.36 0.40
CA GLN A 701 11.73 -18.55 1.01
C GLN A 701 11.15 -19.86 0.45
N GLU A 702 9.89 -19.86 0.03
CA GLU A 702 9.19 -21.08 -0.38
C GLU A 702 8.99 -21.15 -1.89
N VAL A 703 8.38 -20.15 -2.53
CA VAL A 703 8.13 -20.14 -3.98
C VAL A 703 9.43 -20.00 -4.77
N ALA A 704 10.18 -18.93 -4.52
CA ALA A 704 11.52 -18.77 -5.08
C ALA A 704 12.52 -19.75 -4.45
N GLY A 705 12.25 -20.25 -3.24
CA GLY A 705 13.02 -21.31 -2.60
C GLY A 705 14.34 -20.88 -1.96
N LEU A 706 14.62 -19.57 -1.81
CA LEU A 706 15.87 -19.10 -1.23
C LEU A 706 15.72 -18.91 0.28
N ARG A 707 16.16 -19.92 1.04
CA ARG A 707 16.02 -19.97 2.50
C ARG A 707 17.33 -19.63 3.21
N ILE A 708 17.23 -18.87 4.29
CA ILE A 708 18.34 -18.66 5.23
C ILE A 708 18.32 -19.78 6.26
N GLY A 709 19.45 -20.47 6.40
CA GLY A 709 19.72 -21.44 7.46
C GLY A 709 20.25 -20.77 8.72
N ASP A 710 20.52 -21.59 9.75
CA ASP A 710 20.79 -21.08 11.09
C ASP A 710 22.03 -20.16 11.18
N ASN A 711 21.91 -19.10 11.98
CA ASN A 711 22.98 -18.14 12.28
C ASN A 711 23.53 -17.42 11.03
N LEU A 712 22.72 -17.23 9.98
CA LEU A 712 23.09 -16.57 8.71
C LEU A 712 24.28 -17.18 7.94
N THR A 713 24.93 -18.24 8.46
CA THR A 713 26.15 -18.84 7.89
C THR A 713 25.88 -19.83 6.76
N ARG A 714 24.61 -20.24 6.61
CA ARG A 714 24.16 -21.20 5.60
C ARG A 714 22.90 -20.68 4.94
N TRP A 715 22.70 -21.09 3.71
CA TRP A 715 21.49 -20.86 2.94
C TRP A 715 21.21 -22.11 2.11
N GLU A 716 19.95 -22.28 1.74
CA GLU A 716 19.45 -23.36 0.88
C GLU A 716 18.75 -22.73 -0.31
N TYR A 717 18.87 -23.35 -1.48
CA TYR A 717 18.08 -23.02 -2.65
C TYR A 717 17.27 -24.24 -3.08
N ALA A 718 15.97 -24.21 -2.80
CA ALA A 718 15.01 -25.28 -3.04
C ALA A 718 13.74 -24.71 -3.74
N PRO A 719 13.85 -24.25 -5.00
CA PRO A 719 12.74 -23.64 -5.73
C PRO A 719 11.60 -24.63 -5.97
N GLN A 720 10.37 -24.14 -5.92
CA GLN A 720 9.17 -24.97 -6.10
C GLN A 720 8.71 -24.98 -7.56
N ASN A 721 8.08 -26.09 -7.97
CA ASN A 721 7.49 -26.21 -9.29
C ASN A 721 6.17 -25.41 -9.35
N THR A 722 6.21 -24.22 -9.93
CA THR A 722 5.10 -23.26 -9.95
C THR A 722 4.62 -22.96 -11.37
N ASP A 723 3.59 -22.12 -11.50
CA ASP A 723 3.07 -21.63 -12.78
C ASP A 723 3.79 -20.37 -13.31
N LEU A 724 4.87 -19.96 -12.64
CA LEU A 724 5.66 -18.77 -12.97
C LEU A 724 6.74 -19.10 -14.00
N GLU A 725 6.79 -18.34 -15.10
CA GLU A 725 7.85 -18.49 -16.12
C GLU A 725 9.19 -17.92 -15.64
N PHE A 726 9.18 -17.00 -14.68
CA PHE A 726 10.38 -16.36 -14.15
C PHE A 726 10.20 -15.97 -12.69
N VAL A 727 11.18 -16.32 -11.86
CA VAL A 727 11.26 -15.86 -10.47
C VAL A 727 12.70 -15.47 -10.15
N GLU A 728 12.86 -14.36 -9.46
CA GLU A 728 14.12 -13.86 -8.95
C GLU A 728 13.93 -13.33 -7.53
N THR A 729 14.85 -13.68 -6.64
CA THR A 729 14.86 -13.19 -5.26
C THR A 729 16.30 -13.05 -4.78
N GLY A 730 16.51 -12.22 -3.77
CA GLY A 730 17.79 -12.13 -3.10
C GLY A 730 17.70 -11.42 -1.76
N PHE A 731 18.77 -11.52 -0.99
CA PHE A 731 18.95 -10.78 0.26
C PHE A 731 20.42 -10.47 0.55
N ALA A 732 20.65 -9.36 1.25
CA ALA A 732 21.95 -8.94 1.73
C ALA A 732 22.42 -9.86 2.88
N VAL A 733 23.71 -10.20 2.86
CA VAL A 733 24.38 -11.01 3.89
C VAL A 733 25.72 -10.36 4.27
N GLN A 734 26.33 -10.85 5.36
CA GLN A 734 27.67 -10.40 5.74
C GLN A 734 28.70 -10.78 4.65
N GLY A 735 29.07 -9.80 3.82
CA GLY A 735 30.04 -9.96 2.73
C GLY A 735 29.48 -9.78 1.31
N GLY A 736 28.17 -9.58 1.13
CA GLY A 736 27.58 -9.37 -0.20
C GLY A 736 26.06 -9.52 -0.25
N GLU A 737 25.57 -9.96 -1.41
CA GLU A 737 24.18 -10.34 -1.67
C GLU A 737 24.16 -11.83 -2.03
N ILE A 738 23.09 -12.55 -1.67
CA ILE A 738 22.78 -13.88 -2.20
C ILE A 738 21.59 -13.74 -3.12
N ARG A 739 21.71 -14.24 -4.36
CA ARG A 739 20.67 -14.10 -5.38
C ARG A 739 20.35 -15.44 -6.04
N ALA A 740 19.06 -15.68 -6.23
CA ALA A 740 18.53 -16.85 -6.92
C ALA A 740 17.66 -16.44 -8.11
N ARG A 741 17.75 -17.22 -9.20
CA ARG A 741 16.89 -17.07 -10.39
C ARG A 741 16.41 -18.42 -10.91
N MET A 742 15.11 -18.49 -11.16
CA MET A 742 14.42 -19.57 -11.86
C MET A 742 13.88 -19.05 -13.21
N ARG A 743 13.96 -19.87 -14.26
CA ARG A 743 13.23 -19.68 -15.52
C ARG A 743 12.50 -20.98 -15.87
N GLY A 744 11.33 -20.86 -16.50
CA GLY A 744 10.43 -21.96 -16.80
C GLY A 744 11.10 -23.13 -17.55
N GLY A 745 10.75 -24.35 -17.16
CA GLY A 745 11.33 -25.59 -17.70
C GLY A 745 12.20 -26.40 -16.74
N GLY A 746 12.22 -26.06 -15.44
CA GLY A 746 12.94 -26.82 -14.41
C GLY A 746 14.47 -26.69 -14.45
N GLY A 747 15.00 -25.72 -15.21
CA GLY A 747 16.43 -25.42 -15.29
C GLY A 747 16.83 -24.30 -14.35
N VAL A 748 17.74 -24.58 -13.41
CA VAL A 748 18.48 -23.53 -12.68
C VAL A 748 19.38 -22.81 -13.68
N VAL A 749 19.22 -21.48 -13.82
CA VAL A 749 19.97 -20.70 -14.83
C VAL A 749 21.23 -20.04 -14.23
N ALA A 750 21.18 -19.58 -12.98
CA ALA A 750 22.35 -19.09 -12.25
C ALA A 750 22.10 -19.03 -10.72
N TYR A 751 23.17 -19.18 -9.96
CA TYR A 751 23.30 -18.75 -8.56
C TYR A 751 24.66 -18.05 -8.43
N GLU A 752 24.71 -16.93 -7.71
CA GLU A 752 25.92 -16.14 -7.42
C GLU A 752 25.95 -15.76 -5.93
#